data_AF-A0A511DDX4-F1
#
_entry.id   AF-A0A511DDX4-F1
#
_cell.length_a   1.000
_cell.length_b   1.000
_cell.length_c   1.000
_cell.angle_alpha   90.00
_cell.angle_beta   90.00
_cell.angle_gamma   90.00
#
_symmetry.space_group_name_H-M   'P 1'
#
loop_
_entity.id
_entity.type
_entity.pdbx_description
1 polymer ?
#
loop_
_entity_poly.entity_id
_entity_poly.type
_entity_poly.pdbx_seq_one_letter_code
_entity_poly.pdbx_strand_id
1 'polypeptide(L)'
;MTLRMALSDDRPMGRPRAVRPDDGTAGPESPSPFDRQPPQDLTAEQSVLGGMLLSKDAIADVVEVLRPDDFYRPAHQTVYDCILDLYGRGEPADAVTVSAELQRRGELIRLGGAPYLHTLIATVPTAANAAYYAEIVSEKAILRRLVEAGTRIVQLGYHGADGSDVDEVVDRAQAAIYEVTERTTSEDYTPLEELLQPTMDEIDAIASRGGVALGVPTGFADLDALTNGLHPGQMVVVAARPGLGKALALDTPLPTPSGWTTMGEVAVGDLLIDADGLPTRVVAATEVMAGRPCFEVEFSDGTVIVADAQHQWLTGTRAARRERRVTGDGAGADVRSVVTTEQIAATLRSDERAEHSVDNCAPLQLPESALPVGPYTLGVWLAAATSAGSGFIVDDPELVGHVEADGYVVARMPKGRFGLQLPDIAVDLGTRHVPAAYLRASEQQRRALLAGLMDTAGAVTGGGGLRLTVTSRRLADGVRELAHGLGYRCTMTTRPARGRLIDDSTSFVIDVETADEVFRVDRKRVEHKERSAGHEQQGGRRYIVDVRPVESVPVRCVEVDNAAHLYLAGRSMVPTHNSTLGLDFARSCSVRHGMTSAVFSLEMSKSEIVMRLLSAEAQIRLADMRAGRMSDEDWTRMARRMSEISEAPLFVDDSPNLTLMEIRAKARRLKQRNDLKLIILDYLQLMTSGRKVESRQQEVSEFSRQIKLLAKELEVPVVAMSQLNRGPEQRNDKRPMLSDLRESGSIEQDADMVILLHRPDAFERDDPRAGEADLILAKHRNGPQGTITVAHQLHYSRFADLAHG
;
A
#
# COMPACT_ATOMS: atom_id res chain seq x y z
N MET A 1 -58.40 -6.16 -17.84
CA MET A 1 -58.74 -4.83 -17.31
C MET A 1 -57.70 -3.87 -17.89
N THR A 2 -58.13 -2.99 -18.82
CA THR A 2 -57.48 -1.85 -19.52
C THR A 2 -55.98 -1.55 -19.21
N LEU A 3 -54.97 -1.65 -20.11
CA LEU A 3 -54.62 -0.91 -21.38
C LEU A 3 -54.48 0.63 -21.18
N ARG A 4 -53.44 1.39 -21.60
CA ARG A 4 -52.34 1.37 -22.63
C ARG A 4 -51.04 2.07 -22.09
N MET A 5 -49.78 1.93 -22.58
CA MET A 5 -49.13 2.42 -23.84
C MET A 5 -49.33 3.92 -24.18
N ALA A 6 -48.38 4.74 -24.70
CA ALA A 6 -46.93 4.61 -24.94
C ALA A 6 -46.27 5.99 -25.32
N LEU A 7 -44.92 6.08 -25.23
CA LEU A 7 -43.92 6.77 -26.08
C LEU A 7 -44.02 8.26 -26.55
N SER A 8 -42.87 8.97 -26.39
CA SER A 8 -42.17 9.95 -27.28
C SER A 8 -42.88 11.17 -27.92
N ASP A 9 -42.24 12.37 -27.88
CA ASP A 9 -41.60 12.96 -29.09
C ASP A 9 -40.59 14.12 -28.79
N ASP A 10 -40.00 14.65 -29.87
CA ASP A 10 -38.74 15.44 -29.99
C ASP A 10 -38.75 16.95 -29.60
N ARG A 11 -37.54 17.57 -29.66
CA ARG A 11 -37.25 18.98 -29.31
C ARG A 11 -37.80 20.01 -30.33
N PRO A 12 -37.81 21.32 -30.00
CA PRO A 12 -36.65 22.17 -30.37
C PRO A 12 -36.27 23.28 -29.37
N MET A 13 -35.03 23.78 -29.47
CA MET A 13 -34.55 24.95 -28.71
C MET A 13 -35.18 26.27 -29.20
N GLY A 14 -35.58 27.13 -28.26
CA GLY A 14 -36.00 28.52 -28.50
C GLY A 14 -35.38 29.48 -27.49
N ARG A 15 -34.78 30.59 -27.97
CA ARG A 15 -34.02 31.57 -27.16
C ARG A 15 -34.91 32.39 -26.20
N PRO A 16 -34.35 32.91 -25.10
CA PRO A 16 -35.11 33.66 -24.09
C PRO A 16 -35.56 35.04 -24.60
N ARG A 17 -36.68 35.53 -24.06
CA ARG A 17 -37.17 36.90 -24.30
C ARG A 17 -37.35 37.60 -22.95
N ALA A 18 -36.63 38.71 -22.77
CA ALA A 18 -36.59 39.45 -21.51
C ALA A 18 -37.94 40.06 -21.12
N VAL A 19 -38.22 40.08 -19.82
CA VAL A 19 -39.31 40.86 -19.22
C VAL A 19 -38.68 41.97 -18.36
N ARG A 20 -39.29 43.14 -18.39
CA ARG A 20 -38.84 44.37 -17.72
C ARG A 20 -39.25 44.40 -16.24
N PRO A 21 -38.63 45.26 -15.41
CA PRO A 21 -38.87 45.27 -13.96
C PRO A 21 -40.25 45.82 -13.61
N ASP A 22 -40.75 45.41 -12.45
CA ASP A 22 -41.84 46.06 -11.73
C ASP A 22 -41.50 46.12 -10.23
N ASP A 23 -42.10 47.06 -9.52
CA ASP A 23 -41.55 47.66 -8.30
C ASP A 23 -41.81 46.88 -6.99
N GLY A 24 -40.94 47.16 -6.01
CA GLY A 24 -41.39 47.37 -4.63
C GLY A 24 -41.46 46.17 -3.68
N THR A 25 -40.36 45.91 -2.96
CA THR A 25 -40.26 46.02 -1.48
C THR A 25 -39.02 45.26 -0.99
N ALA A 26 -37.94 45.98 -0.68
CA ALA A 26 -36.80 45.40 0.00
C ALA A 26 -37.17 45.09 1.46
N GLY A 27 -37.23 43.81 1.82
CA GLY A 27 -37.03 43.40 3.21
C GLY A 27 -35.62 43.77 3.67
N PRO A 28 -35.35 43.89 4.97
CA PRO A 28 -34.04 44.28 5.45
C PRO A 28 -33.00 43.25 5.00
N GLU A 29 -32.00 43.71 4.23
CA GLU A 29 -30.87 42.89 3.82
C GLU A 29 -30.18 42.34 5.08
N SER A 30 -30.08 41.01 5.17
CA SER A 30 -29.26 40.36 6.18
C SER A 30 -27.80 40.82 6.01
N PRO A 31 -27.17 41.42 7.02
CA PRO A 31 -25.87 42.06 6.85
C PRO A 31 -24.79 41.06 6.43
N SER A 32 -23.84 41.55 5.62
CA SER A 32 -22.70 40.81 5.12
C SER A 32 -21.95 40.10 6.26
N PRO A 33 -21.40 38.89 6.06
CA PRO A 33 -20.58 38.22 7.06
C PRO A 33 -19.41 39.06 7.58
N PHE A 34 -18.93 40.02 6.77
CA PHE A 34 -17.81 40.91 7.06
C PHE A 34 -18.16 42.13 7.95
N ASP A 35 -19.45 42.44 8.17
CA ASP A 35 -19.88 43.55 9.04
C ASP A 35 -20.06 43.15 10.52
N ARG A 36 -19.70 41.91 10.88
CA ARG A 36 -19.85 41.41 12.25
C ARG A 36 -18.59 41.65 13.06
N GLN A 37 -18.75 42.37 14.17
CA GLN A 37 -17.67 42.56 15.15
C GLN A 37 -17.20 41.19 15.70
N PRO A 38 -15.88 40.93 15.80
CA PRO A 38 -15.40 39.66 16.33
C PRO A 38 -15.86 39.39 17.77
N PRO A 39 -16.00 38.11 18.18
CA PRO A 39 -16.35 37.74 19.54
C PRO A 39 -15.41 38.35 20.60
N GLN A 40 -15.99 39.05 21.56
CA GLN A 40 -15.32 39.74 22.66
C GLN A 40 -16.29 39.90 23.85
N ASP A 41 -15.75 40.08 25.07
CA ASP A 41 -16.50 40.62 26.20
C ASP A 41 -15.58 41.56 26.99
N LEU A 42 -15.72 42.86 26.71
CA LEU A 42 -14.88 43.89 27.33
C LEU A 42 -15.11 44.02 28.84
N THR A 43 -16.32 43.71 29.32
CA THR A 43 -16.64 43.80 30.74
C THR A 43 -15.98 42.66 31.50
N ALA A 44 -15.97 41.45 30.92
CA ALA A 44 -15.23 40.32 31.45
C ALA A 44 -13.72 40.60 31.46
N GLU A 45 -13.14 41.08 30.35
CA GLU A 45 -11.72 41.45 30.30
C GLU A 45 -11.32 42.48 31.38
N GLN A 46 -12.13 43.51 31.59
CA GLN A 46 -11.90 44.50 32.64
C GLN A 46 -12.03 43.91 34.05
N SER A 47 -12.96 42.97 34.25
CA SER A 47 -13.19 42.28 35.53
C SER A 47 -12.07 41.28 35.86
N VAL A 48 -11.48 40.64 34.86
CA VAL A 48 -10.27 39.80 35.03
C VAL A 48 -9.10 40.67 35.50
N LEU A 49 -8.74 41.70 34.73
CA LEU A 49 -7.58 42.54 35.05
C LEU A 49 -7.74 43.27 36.38
N GLY A 50 -8.93 43.80 36.67
CA GLY A 50 -9.18 44.43 37.96
C GLY A 50 -9.14 43.43 39.13
N GLY A 51 -9.56 42.18 38.92
CA GLY A 51 -9.49 41.12 39.92
C GLY A 51 -8.04 40.75 40.26
N MET A 52 -7.21 40.61 39.22
CA MET A 52 -5.75 40.43 39.34
C MET A 52 -5.07 41.58 40.09
N LEU A 53 -5.45 42.84 39.80
CA LEU A 53 -4.95 44.04 40.50
C LEU A 53 -5.42 44.15 41.96
N LEU A 54 -6.41 43.37 42.38
CA LEU A 54 -7.00 43.36 43.72
C LEU A 54 -6.50 42.20 44.60
N SER A 55 -6.19 41.04 44.02
CA SER A 55 -5.75 39.86 44.76
C SER A 55 -4.68 39.09 44.02
N LYS A 56 -3.64 38.67 44.76
CA LYS A 56 -2.59 37.78 44.26
C LYS A 56 -3.17 36.41 43.85
N ASP A 57 -4.14 35.90 44.60
CA ASP A 57 -4.72 34.58 44.36
C ASP A 57 -5.49 34.57 43.01
N ALA A 58 -6.18 35.67 42.70
CA ALA A 58 -6.83 35.87 41.41
C ALA A 58 -5.83 35.96 40.23
N ILE A 59 -4.55 36.24 40.46
CA ILE A 59 -3.52 36.13 39.41
C ILE A 59 -3.23 34.66 39.11
N ALA A 60 -3.11 33.81 40.14
CA ALA A 60 -2.88 32.38 39.96
C ALA A 60 -4.03 31.72 39.19
N ASP A 61 -5.27 31.91 39.65
CA ASP A 61 -6.46 31.30 39.03
C ASP A 61 -6.65 31.71 37.55
N VAL A 62 -6.26 32.93 37.18
CA VAL A 62 -6.41 33.46 35.81
C VAL A 62 -5.31 32.96 34.87
N VAL A 63 -4.09 32.78 35.37
CA VAL A 63 -2.94 32.31 34.57
C VAL A 63 -3.15 30.89 34.03
N GLU A 64 -3.89 30.06 34.76
CA GLU A 64 -4.27 28.71 34.29
C GLU A 64 -5.25 28.74 33.09
N VAL A 65 -5.99 29.84 32.90
CA VAL A 65 -7.13 29.93 31.97
C VAL A 65 -6.85 30.81 30.75
N LEU A 66 -6.00 31.84 30.87
CA LEU A 66 -5.77 32.87 29.86
C LEU A 66 -4.30 33.09 29.50
N ARG A 67 -4.08 33.38 28.22
CA ARG A 67 -2.83 33.92 27.65
C ARG A 67 -3.02 35.39 27.24
N PRO A 68 -1.93 36.15 27.05
CA PRO A 68 -2.03 37.56 26.65
C PRO A 68 -2.88 37.75 25.38
N ASP A 69 -2.68 36.92 24.35
CA ASP A 69 -3.41 36.98 23.08
C ASP A 69 -4.93 36.69 23.17
N ASP A 70 -5.40 36.14 24.30
CA ASP A 70 -6.83 35.86 24.49
C ASP A 70 -7.66 37.14 24.74
N PHE A 71 -7.04 38.24 25.20
CA PHE A 71 -7.71 39.54 25.32
C PHE A 71 -7.92 40.19 23.94
N TYR A 72 -9.12 40.68 23.66
CA TYR A 72 -9.45 41.37 22.40
C TYR A 72 -8.77 42.75 22.30
N ARG A 73 -8.66 43.48 23.41
CA ARG A 73 -8.01 44.81 23.41
C ARG A 73 -6.51 44.69 23.61
N PRO A 74 -5.65 45.19 22.71
CA PRO A 74 -4.20 45.26 22.93
C PRO A 74 -3.81 45.95 24.23
N ALA A 75 -4.58 46.97 24.65
CA ALA A 75 -4.38 47.63 25.93
C ALA A 75 -4.55 46.68 27.14
N HIS A 76 -5.44 45.70 27.07
CA HIS A 76 -5.63 44.70 28.11
C HIS A 76 -4.50 43.66 28.08
N GLN A 77 -4.03 43.26 26.89
CA GLN A 77 -2.85 42.40 26.72
C GLN A 77 -1.62 42.99 27.45
N THR A 78 -1.29 44.25 27.17
CA THR A 78 -0.14 44.94 27.80
C THR A 78 -0.27 45.06 29.33
N VAL A 79 -1.49 45.26 29.86
CA VAL A 79 -1.72 45.29 31.31
C VAL A 79 -1.56 43.88 31.91
N TYR A 80 -2.06 42.85 31.23
CA TYR A 80 -1.90 41.44 31.63
C TYR A 80 -0.42 41.05 31.67
N ASP A 81 0.33 41.28 30.60
CA ASP A 81 1.78 41.01 30.52
C ASP A 81 2.57 41.71 31.62
N CYS A 82 2.20 42.96 31.94
CA CYS A 82 2.84 43.71 33.02
C CYS A 82 2.54 43.10 34.41
N ILE A 83 1.32 42.61 34.63
CA ILE A 83 0.94 41.91 35.86
C ILE A 83 1.71 40.59 35.98
N LEU A 84 1.81 39.81 34.88
CA LEU A 84 2.53 38.54 34.87
C LEU A 84 4.03 38.71 35.13
N ASP A 85 4.67 39.71 34.53
CA ASP A 85 6.10 39.96 34.72
C ASP A 85 6.43 40.45 36.15
N LEU A 86 5.57 41.27 36.76
CA LEU A 86 5.71 41.64 38.18
C LEU A 86 5.50 40.41 39.09
N TYR A 87 4.46 39.62 38.83
CA TYR A 87 4.15 38.39 39.59
C TYR A 87 5.27 37.36 39.50
N GLY A 88 5.83 37.13 38.30
CA GLY A 88 6.96 36.23 38.06
C GLY A 88 8.26 36.69 38.71
N ARG A 89 8.45 38.00 38.89
CA ARG A 89 9.53 38.58 39.71
C ARG A 89 9.28 38.49 41.22
N GLY A 90 8.10 38.04 41.64
CA GLY A 90 7.68 38.00 43.05
C GLY A 90 7.30 39.38 43.61
N GLU A 91 7.16 40.39 42.76
CA GLU A 91 6.70 41.74 43.13
C GLU A 91 5.16 41.76 43.22
N PRO A 92 4.56 42.54 44.13
CA PRO A 92 3.11 42.72 44.15
C PRO A 92 2.67 43.45 42.88
N ALA A 93 1.64 42.94 42.21
CA ALA A 93 1.08 43.51 40.97
C ALA A 93 -0.23 44.26 41.26
N ASP A 94 -0.12 45.39 41.96
CA ASP A 94 -1.22 46.33 42.24
C ASP A 94 -1.25 47.51 41.25
N ALA A 95 -2.28 48.35 41.30
CA ALA A 95 -2.40 49.49 40.39
C ALA A 95 -1.26 50.53 40.48
N VAL A 96 -0.49 50.58 41.58
CA VAL A 96 0.63 51.53 41.75
C VAL A 96 1.90 50.98 41.10
N THR A 97 2.22 49.74 41.41
CA THR A 97 3.37 48.98 40.87
C THR A 97 3.23 48.75 39.36
N VAL A 98 2.06 48.29 38.89
CA VAL A 98 1.75 48.13 37.47
C VAL A 98 1.80 49.48 36.75
N SER A 99 1.29 50.57 37.34
CA SER A 99 1.43 51.92 36.77
C SER A 99 2.90 52.34 36.65
N ALA A 100 3.72 52.11 37.67
CA ALA A 100 5.13 52.50 37.67
C ALA A 100 5.96 51.69 36.65
N GLU A 101 5.66 50.40 36.49
CA GLU A 101 6.27 49.52 35.49
C GLU A 101 5.89 49.94 34.06
N LEU A 102 4.59 50.11 33.78
CA LEU A 102 4.09 50.61 32.48
C LEU A 102 4.61 52.02 32.13
N GLN A 103 4.84 52.86 33.14
CA GLN A 103 5.47 54.18 32.92
C GLN A 103 6.95 54.03 32.55
N ARG A 104 7.68 53.10 33.17
CA ARG A 104 9.08 52.79 32.84
C ARG A 104 9.24 52.24 31.42
N ARG A 105 8.26 51.46 30.94
CA ARG A 105 8.18 50.94 29.56
C ARG A 105 7.72 51.98 28.54
N GLY A 106 7.18 53.13 28.98
CA GLY A 106 6.63 54.17 28.12
C GLY A 106 5.24 53.84 27.55
N GLU A 107 4.58 52.80 28.06
CA GLU A 107 3.33 52.24 27.54
C GLU A 107 2.09 52.83 28.23
N LEU A 108 2.22 53.31 29.47
CA LEU A 108 1.14 53.84 30.31
C LEU A 108 0.26 54.89 29.59
N ILE A 109 0.83 55.73 28.72
CA ILE A 109 0.09 56.76 27.97
C ILE A 109 -0.87 56.13 26.95
N ARG A 110 -0.48 55.02 26.30
CA ARG A 110 -1.31 54.30 25.33
C ARG A 110 -2.51 53.60 25.98
N LEU A 111 -2.43 53.37 27.30
CA LEU A 111 -3.41 52.68 28.12
C LEU A 111 -4.44 53.62 28.77
N GLY A 112 -4.41 54.92 28.45
CA GLY A 112 -5.28 55.92 29.09
C GLY A 112 -4.75 56.47 30.43
N GLY A 113 -3.52 56.14 30.80
CA GLY A 113 -2.87 56.62 32.01
C GLY A 113 -3.26 55.85 33.28
N ALA A 114 -2.60 56.19 34.40
CA ALA A 114 -2.85 55.58 35.71
C ALA A 114 -4.34 55.54 36.15
N PRO A 115 -5.21 56.53 35.84
CA PRO A 115 -6.64 56.46 36.18
C PRO A 115 -7.38 55.27 35.56
N TYR A 116 -6.88 54.70 34.45
CA TYR A 116 -7.51 53.54 33.83
C TYR A 116 -7.37 52.28 34.69
N LEU A 117 -6.21 52.07 35.33
CA LEU A 117 -5.99 50.92 36.23
C LEU A 117 -6.94 50.95 37.44
N HIS A 118 -7.19 52.15 38.00
CA HIS A 118 -8.21 52.32 39.05
C HIS A 118 -9.64 52.09 38.54
N THR A 119 -9.89 52.34 37.25
CA THR A 119 -11.19 52.03 36.61
C THR A 119 -11.39 50.52 36.45
N LEU A 120 -10.33 49.76 36.12
CA LEU A 120 -10.37 48.29 36.10
C LEU A 120 -10.74 47.76 37.48
N ILE A 121 -10.05 48.20 38.53
CA ILE A 121 -10.35 47.84 39.93
C ILE A 121 -11.82 48.16 40.29
N ALA A 122 -12.32 49.35 39.95
CA ALA A 122 -13.68 49.78 40.26
C ALA A 122 -14.77 49.03 39.46
N THR A 123 -14.40 48.32 38.39
CA THR A 123 -15.35 47.54 37.57
C THR A 123 -15.65 46.18 38.19
N VAL A 124 -14.77 45.67 39.07
CA VAL A 124 -14.82 44.31 39.63
C VAL A 124 -15.82 44.22 40.77
N PRO A 125 -16.84 43.35 40.70
CA PRO A 125 -17.76 43.15 41.84
C PRO A 125 -17.09 42.44 43.02
N THR A 126 -16.23 41.46 42.75
CA THR A 126 -15.46 40.67 43.73
C THR A 126 -14.27 40.00 43.03
N ALA A 127 -13.08 40.07 43.63
CA ALA A 127 -11.87 39.46 43.06
C ALA A 127 -11.93 37.92 42.99
N ALA A 128 -12.68 37.28 43.89
CA ALA A 128 -12.87 35.82 43.93
C ALA A 128 -13.57 35.23 42.69
N ASN A 129 -14.19 36.06 41.85
CA ASN A 129 -14.84 35.62 40.61
C ASN A 129 -13.95 35.80 39.37
N ALA A 130 -12.67 36.16 39.53
CA ALA A 130 -11.76 36.41 38.40
C ALA A 130 -11.65 35.20 37.46
N ALA A 131 -11.58 33.98 38.00
CA ALA A 131 -11.57 32.74 37.22
C ALA A 131 -12.81 32.59 36.30
N TYR A 132 -14.01 32.87 36.81
CA TYR A 132 -15.25 32.80 36.02
C TYR A 132 -15.28 33.85 34.89
N TYR A 133 -14.76 35.06 35.14
CA TYR A 133 -14.61 36.04 34.06
C TYR A 133 -13.52 35.65 33.06
N ALA A 134 -12.47 34.94 33.51
CA ALA A 134 -11.42 34.42 32.64
C ALA A 134 -11.93 33.31 31.71
N GLU A 135 -12.82 32.42 32.19
CA GLU A 135 -13.52 31.46 31.33
C GLU A 135 -14.30 32.15 30.21
N ILE A 136 -15.05 33.23 30.53
CA ILE A 136 -15.80 34.01 29.53
C ILE A 136 -14.86 34.61 28.47
N VAL A 137 -13.72 35.17 28.86
CA VAL A 137 -12.72 35.70 27.92
C VAL A 137 -12.12 34.58 27.07
N SER A 138 -11.80 33.42 27.68
CA SER A 138 -11.27 32.24 27.00
C SER A 138 -12.23 31.70 25.93
N GLU A 139 -13.54 31.63 26.24
CA GLU A 139 -14.58 31.30 25.25
C GLU A 139 -14.58 32.29 24.07
N LYS A 140 -14.54 33.60 24.33
CA LYS A 140 -14.56 34.60 23.25
C LYS A 140 -13.28 34.55 22.43
N ALA A 141 -12.13 34.27 23.04
CA ALA A 141 -10.86 34.07 22.34
C ALA A 141 -10.91 32.84 21.40
N ILE A 142 -11.45 31.71 21.86
CA ILE A 142 -11.64 30.51 21.02
C ILE A 142 -12.57 30.82 19.84
N LEU A 143 -13.72 31.48 20.09
CA LEU A 143 -14.64 31.88 19.03
C LEU A 143 -14.01 32.88 18.04
N ARG A 144 -13.14 33.78 18.51
CA ARG A 144 -12.39 34.71 17.67
C ARG A 144 -11.34 34.00 16.81
N ARG A 145 -10.54 33.10 17.38
CA ARG A 145 -9.60 32.23 16.64
C ARG A 145 -10.32 31.41 15.57
N LEU A 146 -11.53 30.90 15.85
CA LEU A 146 -12.35 30.19 14.88
C LEU A 146 -12.77 31.07 13.68
N VAL A 147 -13.17 32.32 13.93
CA VAL A 147 -13.49 33.28 12.86
C VAL A 147 -12.27 33.63 12.01
N GLU A 148 -11.11 33.81 12.64
CA GLU A 148 -9.84 34.07 11.96
C GLU A 148 -9.41 32.87 11.10
N ALA A 149 -9.44 31.65 11.63
CA ALA A 149 -9.15 30.43 10.89
C ALA A 149 -10.10 30.24 9.70
N GLY A 150 -11.41 30.48 9.90
CA GLY A 150 -12.40 30.47 8.82
C GLY A 150 -12.07 31.49 7.72
N THR A 151 -11.61 32.69 8.10
CA THR A 151 -11.18 33.71 7.13
C THR A 151 -9.90 33.30 6.39
N ARG A 152 -8.92 32.70 7.08
CA ARG A 152 -7.71 32.13 6.46
C ARG A 152 -8.07 31.04 5.44
N ILE A 153 -9.00 30.15 5.76
CA ILE A 153 -9.45 29.07 4.86
C ILE A 153 -10.18 29.60 3.63
N VAL A 154 -11.03 30.62 3.80
CA VAL A 154 -11.66 31.30 2.66
C VAL A 154 -10.60 31.95 1.75
N GLN A 155 -9.58 32.61 2.31
CA GLN A 155 -8.47 33.19 1.53
C GLN A 155 -7.66 32.10 0.80
N LEU A 156 -7.33 30.98 1.47
CA LEU A 156 -6.66 29.84 0.85
C LEU A 156 -7.45 29.28 -0.34
N GLY A 157 -8.78 29.18 -0.22
CA GLY A 157 -9.66 28.73 -1.31
C GLY A 157 -9.65 29.65 -2.55
N TYR A 158 -9.49 30.96 -2.37
CA TYR A 158 -9.33 31.89 -3.49
C TYR A 158 -7.93 31.86 -4.09
N HIS A 159 -6.87 31.72 -3.28
CA HIS A 159 -5.49 31.66 -3.76
C HIS A 159 -5.11 30.32 -4.40
N GLY A 160 -5.78 29.22 -4.04
CA GLY A 160 -5.58 27.92 -4.69
C GLY A 160 -5.94 27.92 -6.19
N ALA A 161 -6.79 28.85 -6.64
CA ALA A 161 -7.15 29.00 -8.04
C ALA A 161 -5.98 29.43 -8.96
N ASP A 162 -4.93 30.02 -8.39
CA ASP A 162 -3.75 30.53 -9.13
C ASP A 162 -2.64 29.48 -9.33
N GLY A 163 -2.94 28.19 -9.16
CA GLY A 163 -2.02 27.08 -9.49
C GLY A 163 -1.20 26.54 -8.30
N SER A 164 -1.72 26.66 -7.08
CA SER A 164 -1.21 25.89 -5.93
C SER A 164 -1.67 24.44 -6.03
N ASP A 165 -0.95 23.49 -5.42
CA ASP A 165 -1.43 22.12 -5.31
C ASP A 165 -2.69 22.09 -4.42
N VAL A 166 -3.73 21.37 -4.86
CA VAL A 166 -5.01 21.29 -4.14
C VAL A 166 -4.80 20.60 -2.79
N ASP A 167 -3.91 19.61 -2.74
CA ASP A 167 -3.61 18.88 -1.51
C ASP A 167 -2.88 19.77 -0.49
N GLU A 168 -1.95 20.64 -0.91
CA GLU A 168 -1.30 21.62 -0.02
C GLU A 168 -2.31 22.65 0.54
N VAL A 169 -3.28 23.08 -0.28
CA VAL A 169 -4.34 23.99 0.15
C VAL A 169 -5.25 23.32 1.18
N VAL A 170 -5.58 22.04 1.00
CA VAL A 170 -6.37 21.25 1.96
C VAL A 170 -5.60 21.03 3.27
N ASP A 171 -4.33 20.63 3.22
CA ASP A 171 -3.49 20.45 4.42
C ASP A 171 -3.37 21.73 5.24
N ARG A 172 -3.15 22.87 4.57
CA ARG A 172 -3.08 24.18 5.24
C ARG A 172 -4.42 24.62 5.83
N ALA A 173 -5.53 24.27 5.19
CA ALA A 173 -6.86 24.51 5.74
C ALA A 173 -7.15 23.62 6.97
N GLN A 174 -6.73 22.35 6.94
CA GLN A 174 -6.83 21.44 8.09
C GLN A 174 -5.98 21.94 9.27
N ALA A 175 -4.73 22.35 9.02
CA ALA A 175 -3.85 22.92 10.04
C ALA A 175 -4.46 24.19 10.68
N ALA A 176 -5.04 25.09 9.88
CA ALA A 176 -5.67 26.30 10.40
C ALA A 176 -6.90 26.03 11.30
N ILE A 177 -7.69 24.97 11.03
CA ILE A 177 -8.74 24.52 11.98
C ILE A 177 -8.11 23.91 13.23
N TYR A 178 -7.04 23.14 13.08
CA TYR A 178 -6.39 22.42 14.17
C TYR A 178 -5.81 23.36 15.23
N GLU A 179 -5.17 24.46 14.82
CA GLU A 179 -4.68 25.55 15.67
C GLU A 179 -5.78 26.14 16.59
N VAL A 180 -7.05 26.11 16.18
CA VAL A 180 -8.18 26.59 17.00
C VAL A 180 -8.53 25.63 18.12
N THR A 181 -8.35 24.32 17.87
CA THR A 181 -8.61 23.26 18.86
C THR A 181 -7.45 22.97 19.79
N GLU A 182 -6.23 23.37 19.43
CA GLU A 182 -5.05 23.16 20.26
C GLU A 182 -5.00 24.22 21.37
N ARG A 183 -5.71 23.94 22.48
CA ARG A 183 -5.28 24.44 23.79
C ARG A 183 -3.87 23.89 24.02
N THR A 184 -2.88 24.71 23.77
CA THR A 184 -1.47 24.39 24.02
C THR A 184 -1.37 23.96 25.49
N THR A 185 -1.04 22.69 25.71
CA THR A 185 -0.70 22.15 27.02
C THR A 185 0.26 23.10 27.72
N SER A 186 0.02 23.39 28.99
CA SER A 186 0.92 24.18 29.82
C SER A 186 2.32 23.53 29.85
N GLU A 187 3.34 24.35 30.06
CA GLU A 187 4.69 23.84 30.34
C GLU A 187 4.70 23.27 31.77
N ASP A 188 4.24 22.02 31.89
CA ASP A 188 4.04 21.33 33.17
C ASP A 188 5.37 20.92 33.81
N TYR A 189 6.01 21.85 34.50
CA TYR A 189 7.05 21.53 35.49
C TYR A 189 6.40 20.95 36.76
N THR A 190 5.99 19.69 36.71
CA THR A 190 5.44 18.99 37.88
C THR A 190 6.49 18.86 38.98
N PRO A 191 6.23 19.33 40.21
CA PRO A 191 7.12 19.09 41.36
C PRO A 191 7.36 17.60 41.58
N LEU A 192 8.59 17.21 41.94
CA LEU A 192 8.94 15.81 42.17
C LEU A 192 8.04 15.14 43.23
N GLU A 193 7.58 15.89 44.24
CA GLU A 193 6.67 15.42 45.28
C GLU A 193 5.33 14.91 44.71
N GLU A 194 4.79 15.59 43.70
CA GLU A 194 3.55 15.19 43.02
C GLU A 194 3.74 13.98 42.10
N LEU A 195 4.97 13.76 41.60
CA LEU A 195 5.32 12.56 40.82
C LEU A 195 5.63 11.35 41.72
N LEU A 196 6.12 11.57 42.94
CA LEU A 196 6.52 10.49 43.86
C LEU A 196 5.33 9.61 44.23
N GLN A 197 4.17 10.18 44.55
CA GLN A 197 3.05 9.38 45.04
C GLN A 197 2.43 8.47 43.95
N PRO A 198 2.12 8.95 42.74
CA PRO A 198 1.74 8.08 41.62
C PRO A 198 2.79 7.02 41.28
N THR A 199 4.09 7.35 41.36
CA THR A 199 5.18 6.38 41.14
C THR A 199 5.19 5.29 42.20
N MET A 200 4.93 5.65 43.47
CA MET A 200 4.85 4.68 44.58
C MET A 200 3.59 3.82 44.47
N ASP A 201 2.44 4.40 44.09
CA ASP A 201 1.21 3.65 43.81
C ASP A 201 1.41 2.66 42.65
N GLU A 202 2.17 3.03 41.62
CA GLU A 202 2.55 2.13 40.52
C GLU A 202 3.48 1.01 41.01
N ILE A 203 4.49 1.31 41.84
CA ILE A 203 5.38 0.32 42.46
C ILE A 203 4.61 -0.65 43.37
N ASP A 204 3.63 -0.18 44.14
CA ASP A 204 2.76 -1.03 44.96
C ASP A 204 1.78 -1.86 44.11
N ALA A 205 1.27 -1.31 43.00
CA ALA A 205 0.48 -2.04 42.01
C ALA A 205 1.31 -3.12 41.28
N ILE A 206 2.62 -2.92 41.13
CA ILE A 206 3.58 -3.90 40.62
C ILE A 206 3.85 -4.99 41.66
N ALA A 207 4.17 -4.61 42.90
CA ALA A 207 4.47 -5.53 43.99
C ALA A 207 3.29 -6.45 44.32
N SER A 208 2.06 -5.91 44.37
CA SER A 208 0.83 -6.67 44.64
C SER A 208 0.45 -7.66 43.53
N ARG A 209 0.99 -7.51 42.31
CA ARG A 209 0.80 -8.44 41.17
C ARG A 209 1.95 -9.44 40.99
N GLY A 210 2.87 -9.51 41.95
CA GLY A 210 4.01 -10.44 41.90
C GLY A 210 5.32 -9.84 41.40
N GLY A 211 5.43 -8.51 41.34
CA GLY A 211 6.71 -7.81 41.11
C GLY A 211 7.07 -7.50 39.66
N VAL A 212 6.11 -7.57 38.72
CA VAL A 212 6.34 -7.29 37.29
C VAL A 212 5.50 -6.10 36.83
N ALA A 213 6.16 -5.08 36.27
CA ALA A 213 5.53 -3.94 35.60
C ALA A 213 5.03 -4.35 34.22
N LEU A 214 3.76 -4.78 34.13
CA LEU A 214 3.19 -5.34 32.92
C LEU A 214 2.87 -4.25 31.90
N GLY A 215 3.73 -4.11 30.89
CA GLY A 215 3.38 -3.50 29.61
C GLY A 215 2.41 -4.37 28.79
N VAL A 216 2.18 -4.01 27.54
CA VAL A 216 1.35 -4.80 26.62
C VAL A 216 2.04 -6.15 26.34
N PRO A 217 1.40 -7.31 26.63
CA PRO A 217 2.04 -8.61 26.45
C PRO A 217 2.29 -8.93 24.97
N THR A 218 3.53 -9.27 24.62
CA THR A 218 3.90 -9.68 23.25
C THR A 218 3.30 -11.03 22.88
N GLY A 219 2.99 -11.87 23.87
CA GLY A 219 2.42 -13.20 23.67
C GLY A 219 3.47 -14.31 23.54
N PHE A 220 4.73 -13.97 23.84
CA PHE A 220 5.86 -14.88 23.99
C PHE A 220 6.40 -14.76 25.41
N ALA A 221 6.27 -15.80 26.22
CA ALA A 221 6.56 -15.75 27.66
C ALA A 221 8.01 -15.33 27.95
N ASP A 222 8.97 -15.78 27.16
CA ASP A 222 10.39 -15.48 27.33
C ASP A 222 10.74 -14.04 26.90
N LEU A 223 10.04 -13.49 25.91
CA LEU A 223 10.21 -12.09 25.51
C LEU A 223 9.55 -11.16 26.53
N ASP A 224 8.37 -11.52 27.02
CA ASP A 224 7.67 -10.80 28.09
C ASP A 224 8.45 -10.88 29.42
N ALA A 225 9.14 -11.98 29.73
CA ALA A 225 10.03 -12.07 30.90
C ALA A 225 11.32 -11.21 30.77
N LEU A 226 11.78 -10.93 29.55
CA LEU A 226 12.97 -10.11 29.29
C LEU A 226 12.64 -8.60 29.18
N THR A 227 11.43 -8.26 28.75
CA THR A 227 10.99 -6.88 28.46
C THR A 227 9.97 -6.34 29.46
N ASN A 228 9.32 -7.22 30.23
CA ASN A 228 8.08 -6.97 30.96
C ASN A 228 6.94 -6.47 30.04
N GLY A 229 6.92 -6.91 28.78
CA GLY A 229 5.98 -6.45 27.75
C GLY A 229 6.40 -5.13 27.07
N LEU A 230 5.54 -4.60 26.20
CA LEU A 230 5.77 -3.36 25.46
C LEU A 230 5.20 -2.17 26.24
N HIS A 231 6.03 -1.18 26.56
CA HIS A 231 5.63 -0.10 27.48
C HIS A 231 5.08 1.14 26.75
N PRO A 232 4.17 1.91 27.37
CA PRO A 232 3.77 3.25 26.93
C PRO A 232 4.95 4.12 26.48
N GLY A 233 4.78 4.89 25.41
CA GLY A 233 5.81 5.80 24.92
C GLY A 233 6.97 5.16 24.16
N GLN A 234 7.02 3.83 24.03
CA GLN A 234 8.07 3.11 23.30
C GLN A 234 7.85 3.08 21.78
N MET A 235 8.92 3.31 21.02
CA MET A 235 9.05 2.93 19.63
C MET A 235 9.81 1.61 19.57
N VAL A 236 9.13 0.56 19.10
CA VAL A 236 9.64 -0.80 18.98
C VAL A 236 9.82 -1.11 17.50
N VAL A 237 11.03 -1.46 17.08
CA VAL A 237 11.30 -1.81 15.67
C VAL A 237 11.45 -3.31 15.55
N VAL A 238 10.64 -3.93 14.70
CA VAL A 238 10.74 -5.35 14.37
C VAL A 238 11.29 -5.45 12.96
N ALA A 239 12.51 -5.97 12.84
CA ALA A 239 13.21 -6.01 11.56
C ALA A 239 13.52 -7.44 11.12
N ALA A 240 13.15 -7.76 9.88
CA ALA A 240 13.35 -9.06 9.28
C ALA A 240 14.00 -8.92 7.90
N ARG A 241 14.60 -10.01 7.40
CA ARG A 241 15.04 -10.07 6.00
C ARG A 241 13.84 -10.41 5.09
N PRO A 242 13.75 -9.84 3.89
CA PRO A 242 12.74 -10.22 2.90
C PRO A 242 12.85 -11.70 2.46
N GLY A 243 11.74 -12.27 1.98
CA GLY A 243 11.78 -13.38 1.01
C GLY A 243 11.96 -14.82 1.51
N LEU A 244 11.58 -15.17 2.75
CA LEU A 244 11.61 -16.56 3.22
C LEU A 244 10.46 -17.45 2.67
N GLY A 245 10.46 -17.66 1.35
CA GLY A 245 9.50 -18.52 0.63
C GLY A 245 9.27 -18.19 -0.85
N LYS A 246 10.31 -17.84 -1.61
CA LYS A 246 10.20 -17.37 -3.01
C LYS A 246 11.22 -17.97 -4.00
N ALA A 247 11.87 -19.10 -3.71
CA ALA A 247 12.99 -19.56 -4.54
C ALA A 247 12.55 -20.31 -5.82
N LEU A 248 13.25 -20.07 -6.92
CA LEU A 248 13.04 -20.67 -8.24
C LEU A 248 14.35 -21.27 -8.75
N ALA A 249 14.28 -22.30 -9.61
CA ALA A 249 15.47 -22.92 -10.21
C ALA A 249 16.30 -21.90 -11.00
N LEU A 250 17.64 -22.02 -10.97
CA LEU A 250 18.54 -21.03 -11.58
C LEU A 250 18.32 -20.82 -13.10
N ASP A 251 17.89 -21.86 -13.80
CA ASP A 251 17.58 -21.81 -15.23
C ASP A 251 16.22 -21.17 -15.55
N THR A 252 15.43 -20.83 -14.53
CA THR A 252 14.14 -20.15 -14.69
C THR A 252 14.35 -18.81 -15.40
N PRO A 253 13.80 -18.61 -16.60
CA PRO A 253 13.98 -17.38 -17.35
C PRO A 253 13.11 -16.26 -16.77
N LEU A 254 13.67 -15.07 -16.66
CA LEU A 254 13.02 -13.86 -16.15
C LEU A 254 12.95 -12.81 -17.28
N PRO A 255 11.79 -12.21 -17.56
CA PRO A 255 11.66 -11.23 -18.63
C PRO A 255 12.27 -9.90 -18.22
N THR A 256 12.97 -9.26 -19.16
CA THR A 256 13.55 -7.93 -18.99
C THR A 256 13.01 -6.99 -20.07
N PRO A 257 13.10 -5.65 -19.90
CA PRO A 257 12.73 -4.69 -20.94
C PRO A 257 13.48 -4.88 -22.27
N SER A 258 14.67 -5.50 -22.24
CA SER A 258 15.52 -5.75 -23.41
C SER A 258 15.45 -7.18 -23.95
N GLY A 259 14.84 -8.12 -23.23
CA GLY A 259 14.80 -9.53 -23.61
C GLY A 259 14.54 -10.45 -22.43
N TRP A 260 15.51 -11.30 -22.13
CA TRP A 260 15.45 -12.30 -21.06
C TRP A 260 16.78 -12.34 -20.29
N THR A 261 16.70 -12.60 -18.99
CA THR A 261 17.80 -13.09 -18.16
C THR A 261 17.37 -14.42 -17.52
N THR A 262 18.20 -15.04 -16.69
CA THR A 262 17.85 -16.22 -15.88
C THR A 262 17.98 -15.93 -14.40
N MET A 263 17.31 -16.72 -13.55
CA MET A 263 17.41 -16.62 -12.10
C MET A 263 18.86 -16.82 -11.58
N GLY A 264 19.71 -17.54 -12.33
CA GLY A 264 21.14 -17.67 -12.06
C GLY A 264 21.99 -16.46 -12.48
N GLU A 265 21.66 -15.82 -13.59
CA GLU A 265 22.46 -14.71 -14.17
C GLU A 265 22.05 -13.32 -13.64
N VAL A 266 20.79 -13.16 -13.23
CA VAL A 266 20.25 -11.88 -12.75
C VAL A 266 21.03 -11.31 -11.56
N ALA A 267 21.30 -10.00 -11.61
CA ALA A 267 22.09 -9.27 -10.64
C ALA A 267 21.33 -8.05 -10.09
N VAL A 268 21.77 -7.56 -8.93
CA VAL A 268 21.26 -6.32 -8.35
C VAL A 268 21.58 -5.14 -9.27
N GLY A 269 20.57 -4.35 -9.61
CA GLY A 269 20.64 -3.24 -10.56
C GLY A 269 20.00 -3.54 -11.92
N ASP A 270 19.84 -4.81 -12.29
CA ASP A 270 19.14 -5.23 -13.52
C ASP A 270 17.66 -4.80 -13.51
N LEU A 271 17.04 -4.78 -14.69
CA LEU A 271 15.61 -4.51 -14.85
C LEU A 271 14.86 -5.79 -15.22
N LEU A 272 13.87 -6.16 -14.40
CA LEU A 272 12.86 -7.17 -14.70
C LEU A 272 11.54 -6.48 -15.07
N ILE A 273 10.49 -7.27 -15.28
CA ILE A 273 9.12 -6.78 -15.42
C ILE A 273 8.26 -7.28 -14.24
N ASP A 274 7.35 -6.44 -13.75
CA ASP A 274 6.39 -6.75 -12.68
C ASP A 274 5.04 -7.31 -13.18
N ALA A 275 4.12 -7.60 -12.25
CA ALA A 275 2.81 -8.16 -12.56
C ALA A 275 1.94 -7.26 -13.47
N ASP A 276 2.11 -5.94 -13.36
CA ASP A 276 1.39 -4.91 -14.10
C ASP A 276 2.07 -4.58 -15.45
N GLY A 277 3.11 -5.34 -15.81
CA GLY A 277 3.83 -5.25 -17.07
C GLY A 277 4.86 -4.11 -17.11
N LEU A 278 5.14 -3.45 -15.99
CA LEU A 278 6.05 -2.32 -15.91
C LEU A 278 7.50 -2.75 -15.60
N PRO A 279 8.52 -2.03 -16.11
CA PRO A 279 9.90 -2.25 -15.72
C PRO A 279 10.13 -1.97 -14.23
N THR A 280 10.72 -2.93 -13.52
CA THR A 280 11.07 -2.85 -12.09
C THR A 280 12.52 -3.26 -11.89
N ARG A 281 13.24 -2.61 -10.97
CA ARG A 281 14.65 -2.88 -10.71
C ARG A 281 14.83 -4.01 -9.72
N VAL A 282 15.76 -4.91 -10.01
CA VAL A 282 16.26 -5.91 -9.07
C VAL A 282 17.02 -5.20 -7.96
N VAL A 283 16.42 -5.14 -6.77
CA VAL A 283 17.09 -4.65 -5.56
C VAL A 283 17.82 -5.77 -4.84
N ALA A 284 17.37 -7.03 -4.95
CA ALA A 284 18.04 -8.21 -4.38
C ALA A 284 18.24 -9.35 -5.37
N ALA A 285 19.29 -10.12 -5.11
CA ALA A 285 19.34 -11.53 -5.46
C ALA A 285 20.02 -12.28 -4.30
N THR A 286 19.45 -13.41 -3.87
CA THR A 286 20.02 -14.25 -2.81
C THR A 286 21.26 -15.00 -3.33
N GLU A 287 22.00 -15.66 -2.43
CA GLU A 287 22.89 -16.75 -2.85
C GLU A 287 22.08 -17.95 -3.39
N VAL A 288 22.79 -18.87 -4.06
CA VAL A 288 22.24 -20.12 -4.59
C VAL A 288 22.03 -21.11 -3.45
N MET A 289 20.78 -21.52 -3.23
CA MET A 289 20.39 -22.53 -2.25
C MET A 289 20.34 -23.92 -2.91
N ALA A 290 20.96 -24.93 -2.31
CA ALA A 290 20.90 -26.32 -2.75
C ALA A 290 20.15 -27.20 -1.73
N GLY A 291 19.78 -28.43 -2.11
CA GLY A 291 19.18 -29.42 -1.19
C GLY A 291 17.72 -29.17 -0.80
N ARG A 292 17.05 -28.15 -1.35
CA ARG A 292 15.62 -27.85 -1.11
C ARG A 292 14.72 -28.78 -1.95
N PRO A 293 13.53 -29.20 -1.47
CA PRO A 293 12.63 -30.00 -2.29
C PRO A 293 12.10 -29.11 -3.40
N CYS A 294 12.26 -29.56 -4.63
CA CYS A 294 11.83 -28.83 -5.81
C CYS A 294 10.63 -29.55 -6.41
N PHE A 295 9.72 -28.78 -6.97
CA PHE A 295 8.54 -29.27 -7.66
C PHE A 295 8.47 -28.64 -9.05
N GLU A 296 8.15 -29.46 -10.03
CA GLU A 296 7.82 -29.06 -11.39
C GLU A 296 6.33 -28.68 -11.43
N VAL A 297 6.03 -27.40 -11.63
CA VAL A 297 4.67 -26.84 -11.73
C VAL A 297 4.28 -26.70 -13.19
N GLU A 298 3.33 -27.52 -13.65
CA GLU A 298 2.81 -27.52 -15.01
C GLU A 298 1.51 -26.71 -15.09
N PHE A 299 1.46 -25.75 -16.02
CA PHE A 299 0.31 -24.89 -16.27
C PHE A 299 -0.49 -25.36 -17.50
N SER A 300 -1.77 -24.97 -17.56
CA SER A 300 -2.74 -25.33 -18.61
C SER A 300 -2.46 -24.82 -20.03
N ASP A 301 -1.29 -24.25 -20.26
CA ASP A 301 -0.73 -23.86 -21.55
C ASP A 301 0.54 -24.66 -21.91
N GLY A 302 0.91 -25.66 -21.10
CA GLY A 302 2.14 -26.44 -21.23
C GLY A 302 3.38 -25.71 -20.74
N THR A 303 3.24 -24.61 -20.00
CA THR A 303 4.38 -24.00 -19.29
C THR A 303 4.76 -24.86 -18.09
N VAL A 304 6.06 -25.00 -17.86
CA VAL A 304 6.63 -25.63 -16.67
C VAL A 304 7.53 -24.61 -15.96
N ILE A 305 7.42 -24.53 -14.64
CA ILE A 305 8.35 -23.80 -13.76
C ILE A 305 8.81 -24.74 -12.65
N VAL A 306 10.12 -24.82 -12.40
CA VAL A 306 10.66 -25.55 -11.25
C VAL A 306 10.84 -24.58 -10.08
N ALA A 307 10.08 -24.82 -9.01
CA ALA A 307 10.00 -23.96 -7.84
C ALA A 307 10.28 -24.74 -6.56
N ASP A 308 10.78 -24.05 -5.52
CA ASP A 308 10.98 -24.68 -4.22
C ASP A 308 9.63 -25.01 -3.54
N ALA A 309 9.62 -26.00 -2.66
CA ALA A 309 8.42 -26.45 -1.94
C ALA A 309 7.64 -25.31 -1.26
N GLN A 310 8.37 -24.32 -0.74
CA GLN A 310 7.83 -23.18 0.00
C GLN A 310 7.54 -21.97 -0.90
N HIS A 311 7.83 -22.04 -2.20
CA HIS A 311 7.60 -20.95 -3.15
C HIS A 311 6.12 -20.58 -3.21
N GLN A 312 5.82 -19.29 -3.02
CA GLN A 312 4.46 -18.76 -2.86
C GLN A 312 3.83 -18.21 -4.15
N TRP A 313 2.70 -18.79 -4.54
CA TRP A 313 1.90 -18.44 -5.71
C TRP A 313 0.59 -17.76 -5.29
N LEU A 314 0.20 -16.65 -5.93
CA LEU A 314 -1.13 -16.07 -5.77
C LEU A 314 -2.14 -16.83 -6.64
N THR A 315 -3.08 -17.57 -6.03
CA THR A 315 -4.02 -18.45 -6.74
C THR A 315 -5.49 -18.14 -6.45
N GLY A 316 -6.34 -18.23 -7.49
CA GLY A 316 -7.80 -18.33 -7.36
C GLY A 316 -8.27 -19.79 -7.48
N THR A 317 -9.21 -20.20 -6.62
CA THR A 317 -9.74 -21.58 -6.54
C THR A 317 -11.02 -21.77 -7.38
N ARG A 318 -11.46 -23.01 -7.61
CA ARG A 318 -12.71 -23.33 -8.32
C ARG A 318 -13.94 -23.08 -7.44
N ALA A 319 -13.83 -23.32 -6.14
CA ALA A 319 -14.90 -23.07 -5.16
C ALA A 319 -15.37 -21.60 -5.18
N ALA A 320 -14.44 -20.65 -5.00
CA ALA A 320 -14.73 -19.20 -5.02
C ALA A 320 -15.37 -18.74 -6.34
N ARG A 321 -14.96 -19.34 -7.47
CA ARG A 321 -15.54 -19.06 -8.81
C ARG A 321 -16.96 -19.60 -8.97
N ARG A 322 -17.34 -20.67 -8.24
CA ARG A 322 -18.68 -21.27 -8.33
C ARG A 322 -19.73 -20.44 -7.58
N GLU A 323 -19.39 -19.91 -6.41
CA GLU A 323 -20.29 -19.01 -5.65
C GLU A 323 -20.63 -17.73 -6.42
N ARG A 324 -19.64 -17.11 -7.08
CA ARG A 324 -19.84 -15.89 -7.88
C ARG A 324 -20.88 -16.06 -9.00
N ARG A 325 -20.97 -17.23 -9.63
CA ARG A 325 -21.99 -17.52 -10.65
C ARG A 325 -23.41 -17.70 -10.09
N VAL A 326 -23.56 -17.86 -8.78
CA VAL A 326 -24.85 -18.04 -8.10
C VAL A 326 -25.38 -16.73 -7.52
N THR A 327 -24.50 -15.83 -7.07
CA THR A 327 -24.90 -14.57 -6.40
C THR A 327 -25.13 -13.40 -7.35
N GLY A 328 -24.53 -13.39 -8.55
CA GLY A 328 -24.81 -12.39 -9.59
C GLY A 328 -24.20 -10.99 -9.38
N ASP A 329 -23.56 -10.73 -8.24
CA ASP A 329 -22.92 -9.44 -7.95
C ASP A 329 -21.63 -9.24 -8.76
N GLY A 330 -21.68 -8.29 -9.71
CA GLY A 330 -20.56 -7.94 -10.58
C GLY A 330 -19.39 -7.22 -9.88
N ALA A 331 -19.56 -6.78 -8.64
CA ALA A 331 -18.64 -5.90 -7.91
C ALA A 331 -17.85 -6.57 -6.77
N GLY A 332 -18.05 -7.87 -6.51
CA GLY A 332 -17.24 -8.60 -5.52
C GLY A 332 -15.81 -8.80 -6.00
N ALA A 333 -14.83 -8.34 -5.21
CA ALA A 333 -13.41 -8.55 -5.48
C ALA A 333 -13.08 -10.06 -5.56
N ASP A 334 -12.24 -10.40 -6.53
CA ASP A 334 -11.86 -11.78 -6.85
C ASP A 334 -10.97 -12.35 -5.73
N VAL A 335 -11.55 -13.21 -4.87
CA VAL A 335 -10.87 -13.76 -3.68
C VAL A 335 -9.73 -14.69 -4.10
N ARG A 336 -8.52 -14.14 -4.12
CA ARG A 336 -7.27 -14.84 -4.40
C ARG A 336 -6.54 -15.15 -3.10
N SER A 337 -5.73 -16.20 -3.13
CA SER A 337 -5.09 -16.77 -1.96
C SER A 337 -3.66 -17.18 -2.27
N VAL A 338 -2.72 -16.73 -1.43
CA VAL A 338 -1.32 -17.16 -1.54
C VAL A 338 -1.18 -18.58 -0.97
N VAL A 339 -0.62 -19.49 -1.76
CA VAL A 339 -0.40 -20.92 -1.46
C VAL A 339 1.01 -21.35 -1.91
N THR A 340 1.61 -22.31 -1.22
CA THR A 340 2.95 -22.81 -1.59
C THR A 340 2.90 -23.89 -2.67
N THR A 341 4.00 -24.11 -3.40
CA THR A 341 4.08 -25.18 -4.40
C THR A 341 3.69 -26.55 -3.87
N GLU A 342 4.16 -26.91 -2.66
CA GLU A 342 3.82 -28.15 -1.98
C GLU A 342 2.32 -28.25 -1.65
N GLN A 343 1.67 -27.13 -1.28
CA GLN A 343 0.23 -27.09 -1.04
C GLN A 343 -0.58 -27.26 -2.32
N ILE A 344 -0.09 -26.71 -3.44
CA ILE A 344 -0.71 -26.92 -4.77
C ILE A 344 -0.58 -28.39 -5.16
N ALA A 345 0.59 -29.02 -4.97
CA ALA A 345 0.78 -30.45 -5.20
C ALA A 345 -0.20 -31.32 -4.42
N ALA A 346 -0.38 -31.04 -3.13
CA ALA A 346 -1.31 -31.77 -2.28
C ALA A 346 -2.80 -31.56 -2.65
N THR A 347 -3.15 -30.51 -3.41
CA THR A 347 -4.54 -30.06 -3.56
C THR A 347 -4.93 -29.66 -4.99
N LEU A 348 -4.17 -30.18 -5.96
CA LEU A 348 -4.22 -29.84 -7.39
C LEU A 348 -5.58 -30.10 -8.05
N ARG A 349 -6.29 -31.16 -7.63
CA ARG A 349 -7.50 -31.66 -8.30
C ARG A 349 -8.70 -31.75 -7.36
N SER A 350 -9.84 -31.32 -7.88
CA SER A 350 -11.18 -31.52 -7.31
C SER A 350 -12.11 -32.01 -8.42
N ASP A 351 -12.82 -33.12 -8.21
CA ASP A 351 -13.65 -33.81 -9.22
C ASP A 351 -12.95 -33.93 -10.60
N GLU A 352 -11.76 -34.53 -10.61
CA GLU A 352 -10.88 -34.73 -11.79
C GLU A 352 -10.40 -33.46 -12.53
N ARG A 353 -10.69 -32.26 -12.01
CA ARG A 353 -10.37 -30.98 -12.66
C ARG A 353 -9.38 -30.14 -11.85
N ALA A 354 -8.60 -29.32 -12.54
CA ALA A 354 -7.65 -28.38 -11.95
C ALA A 354 -8.36 -27.37 -11.03
N GLU A 355 -7.92 -27.31 -9.77
CA GLU A 355 -8.50 -26.46 -8.73
C GLU A 355 -7.93 -25.03 -8.77
N HIS A 356 -6.60 -24.93 -8.93
CA HIS A 356 -5.83 -23.68 -8.81
C HIS A 356 -5.65 -22.94 -10.14
N SER A 357 -5.70 -21.61 -10.10
CA SER A 357 -5.34 -20.73 -11.21
C SER A 357 -4.51 -19.54 -10.75
N VAL A 358 -3.51 -19.15 -11.54
CA VAL A 358 -2.76 -17.90 -11.38
C VAL A 358 -3.19 -16.94 -12.48
N ASP A 359 -3.20 -15.65 -12.19
CA ASP A 359 -3.53 -14.63 -13.19
C ASP A 359 -2.39 -14.48 -14.22
N ASN A 360 -2.74 -14.08 -15.44
CA ASN A 360 -1.73 -13.64 -16.41
C ASN A 360 -1.20 -12.26 -15.99
N CYS A 361 0.03 -11.94 -16.42
CA CYS A 361 0.51 -10.56 -16.32
C CYS A 361 -0.36 -9.60 -17.16
N ALA A 362 -0.37 -8.33 -16.79
CA ALA A 362 -0.88 -7.30 -17.70
C ALA A 362 0.02 -7.20 -18.96
N PRO A 363 -0.45 -6.56 -20.05
CA PRO A 363 0.38 -6.34 -21.24
C PRO A 363 1.65 -5.54 -20.88
N LEU A 364 2.83 -5.97 -21.36
CA LEU A 364 4.10 -5.33 -20.98
C LEU A 364 4.14 -3.87 -21.46
N GLN A 365 4.22 -2.92 -20.54
CA GLN A 365 4.18 -1.48 -20.78
C GLN A 365 5.59 -0.97 -21.13
N LEU A 366 5.97 -1.19 -22.39
CA LEU A 366 7.30 -0.86 -22.93
C LEU A 366 7.21 0.35 -23.88
N PRO A 367 8.28 1.17 -23.98
CA PRO A 367 8.29 2.36 -24.82
C PRO A 367 8.20 2.02 -26.32
N GLU A 368 7.71 2.99 -27.10
CA GLU A 368 7.66 2.86 -28.55
C GLU A 368 9.07 2.75 -29.14
N SER A 369 9.25 1.79 -30.05
CA SER A 369 10.55 1.48 -30.67
C SER A 369 10.58 1.89 -32.13
N ALA A 370 11.72 2.41 -32.60
CA ALA A 370 11.96 2.66 -34.02
C ALA A 370 12.24 1.33 -34.74
N LEU A 371 11.21 0.75 -35.34
CA LEU A 371 11.27 -0.59 -35.95
C LEU A 371 11.55 -0.48 -37.47
N PRO A 372 12.44 -1.32 -38.05
CA PRO A 372 12.78 -1.23 -39.48
C PRO A 372 11.63 -1.55 -40.45
N VAL A 373 10.61 -2.26 -39.98
CA VAL A 373 9.39 -2.59 -40.73
C VAL A 373 8.19 -2.29 -39.84
N GLY A 374 7.11 -1.75 -40.42
CA GLY A 374 5.84 -1.58 -39.73
C GLY A 374 5.38 -2.90 -39.09
N PRO A 375 5.00 -2.95 -37.79
CA PRO A 375 4.76 -4.22 -37.10
C PRO A 375 3.69 -5.08 -37.77
N TYR A 376 2.59 -4.47 -38.23
CA TYR A 376 1.54 -5.17 -38.96
C TYR A 376 2.05 -5.77 -40.27
N THR A 377 2.69 -4.95 -41.11
CA THR A 377 3.34 -5.40 -42.35
C THR A 377 4.36 -6.52 -42.13
N LEU A 378 5.17 -6.49 -41.05
CA LEU A 378 6.06 -7.60 -40.72
C LEU A 378 5.27 -8.87 -40.35
N GLY A 379 4.17 -8.74 -39.61
CA GLY A 379 3.30 -9.87 -39.27
C GLY A 379 2.71 -10.53 -40.51
N VAL A 380 2.26 -9.72 -41.48
CA VAL A 380 1.80 -10.22 -42.79
C VAL A 380 2.90 -10.97 -43.52
N TRP A 381 4.10 -10.39 -43.59
CA TRP A 381 5.25 -11.03 -44.25
C TRP A 381 5.66 -12.36 -43.59
N LEU A 382 5.70 -12.42 -42.25
CA LEU A 382 6.08 -13.62 -41.49
C LEU A 382 5.07 -14.76 -41.65
N ALA A 383 3.77 -14.45 -41.69
CA ALA A 383 2.70 -15.44 -41.81
C ALA A 383 2.43 -15.91 -43.25
N ALA A 384 2.72 -15.08 -44.26
CA ALA A 384 2.44 -15.40 -45.65
C ALA A 384 3.39 -16.47 -46.23
N ALA A 385 2.93 -17.22 -47.24
CA ALA A 385 3.69 -18.28 -47.87
C ALA A 385 4.75 -17.73 -48.85
N THR A 386 6.02 -18.16 -48.74
CA THR A 386 7.08 -17.84 -49.72
C THR A 386 7.24 -18.91 -50.78
N SER A 387 7.38 -18.50 -52.02
CA SER A 387 7.89 -19.33 -53.11
C SER A 387 9.33 -18.91 -53.48
N ALA A 388 10.33 -19.53 -52.84
CA ALA A 388 11.74 -19.55 -53.26
C ALA A 388 12.38 -18.19 -53.69
N GLY A 389 11.97 -17.08 -53.08
CA GLY A 389 12.45 -15.73 -53.35
C GLY A 389 11.92 -14.73 -52.33
N SER A 390 12.33 -13.46 -52.44
CA SER A 390 12.03 -12.37 -51.48
C SER A 390 10.56 -11.91 -51.44
N GLY A 391 9.68 -12.54 -52.22
CA GLY A 391 8.24 -12.27 -52.24
C GLY A 391 7.44 -13.29 -51.43
N PHE A 392 6.44 -12.79 -50.71
CA PHE A 392 5.38 -13.60 -50.13
C PHE A 392 4.12 -13.57 -51.00
N ILE A 393 3.14 -14.42 -50.71
CA ILE A 393 1.85 -14.49 -51.41
C ILE A 393 0.71 -14.31 -50.40
N VAL A 394 -0.15 -13.33 -50.67
CA VAL A 394 -1.44 -13.10 -50.01
C VAL A 394 -2.53 -13.06 -51.09
N ASP A 395 -3.67 -13.69 -50.80
CA ASP A 395 -4.81 -13.80 -51.73
C ASP A 395 -6.00 -12.87 -51.34
N ASP A 396 -5.86 -12.08 -50.27
CA ASP A 396 -6.90 -11.18 -49.74
C ASP A 396 -6.58 -9.70 -50.08
N PRO A 397 -7.43 -8.98 -50.85
CA PRO A 397 -7.21 -7.57 -51.16
C PRO A 397 -7.27 -6.61 -49.96
N GLU A 398 -7.95 -6.99 -48.87
CA GLU A 398 -8.08 -6.14 -47.69
C GLU A 398 -6.74 -6.01 -46.93
N LEU A 399 -6.00 -7.13 -46.85
CA LEU A 399 -4.61 -7.16 -46.37
C LEU A 399 -3.68 -6.23 -47.18
N VAL A 400 -3.87 -6.15 -48.49
CA VAL A 400 -3.07 -5.26 -49.36
C VAL A 400 -3.31 -3.80 -48.99
N GLY A 401 -4.57 -3.39 -48.82
CA GLY A 401 -4.91 -2.02 -48.41
C GLY A 401 -4.32 -1.62 -47.05
N HIS A 402 -4.27 -2.54 -46.09
CA HIS A 402 -3.62 -2.28 -44.79
C HIS A 402 -2.08 -2.17 -44.89
N VAL A 403 -1.44 -2.95 -45.75
CA VAL A 403 0.02 -2.87 -46.00
C VAL A 403 0.40 -1.59 -46.77
N GLU A 404 -0.44 -1.16 -47.72
CA GLU A 404 -0.27 0.12 -48.40
C GLU A 404 -0.51 1.32 -47.46
N ALA A 405 -1.44 1.20 -46.51
CA ALA A 405 -1.67 2.20 -45.44
C ALA A 405 -0.51 2.28 -44.42
N ASP A 406 0.17 1.16 -44.14
CA ASP A 406 1.45 1.12 -43.41
C ASP A 406 2.62 1.78 -44.22
N GLY A 407 2.39 2.18 -45.48
CA GLY A 407 3.34 2.91 -46.32
C GLY A 407 4.17 2.07 -47.29
N TYR A 408 3.83 0.79 -47.48
CA TYR A 408 4.62 -0.13 -48.30
C TYR A 408 4.00 -0.42 -49.68
N VAL A 409 4.85 -0.58 -50.70
CA VAL A 409 4.40 -0.86 -52.08
C VAL A 409 4.21 -2.36 -52.31
N VAL A 410 3.01 -2.76 -52.74
CA VAL A 410 2.67 -4.15 -53.05
C VAL A 410 2.61 -4.36 -54.57
N ALA A 411 3.39 -5.30 -55.10
CA ALA A 411 3.40 -5.62 -56.52
C ALA A 411 2.39 -6.73 -56.86
N ARG A 412 1.59 -6.52 -57.91
CA ARG A 412 0.64 -7.53 -58.42
C ARG A 412 1.36 -8.55 -59.31
N MET A 413 1.23 -9.82 -58.97
CA MET A 413 1.91 -10.96 -59.58
C MET A 413 0.94 -11.81 -60.42
N PRO A 414 1.45 -12.66 -61.34
CA PRO A 414 0.61 -13.53 -62.16
C PRO A 414 -0.29 -14.46 -61.32
N LYS A 415 -1.45 -14.83 -61.89
CA LYS A 415 -2.51 -15.65 -61.25
C LYS A 415 -3.18 -15.00 -60.03
N GLY A 416 -3.24 -13.66 -59.97
CA GLY A 416 -4.00 -12.92 -58.96
C GLY A 416 -3.30 -12.77 -57.61
N ARG A 417 -2.01 -13.11 -57.54
CA ARG A 417 -1.19 -13.03 -56.32
C ARG A 417 -0.68 -11.61 -56.10
N PHE A 418 -0.36 -11.29 -54.86
CA PHE A 418 0.36 -10.08 -54.48
C PHE A 418 1.68 -10.45 -53.82
N GLY A 419 2.70 -9.61 -53.95
CA GLY A 419 3.94 -9.72 -53.20
C GLY A 419 4.50 -8.35 -52.84
N LEU A 420 4.93 -8.17 -51.60
CA LEU A 420 5.63 -6.97 -51.15
C LEU A 420 7.13 -7.29 -50.99
N GLN A 421 7.95 -6.36 -51.45
CA GLN A 421 9.38 -6.34 -51.22
C GLN A 421 9.66 -5.50 -49.97
N LEU A 422 10.14 -6.14 -48.91
CA LEU A 422 10.68 -5.41 -47.76
C LEU A 422 11.95 -4.63 -48.16
N PRO A 423 12.30 -3.54 -47.46
CA PRO A 423 13.60 -2.87 -47.63
C PRO A 423 14.77 -3.85 -47.40
N ASP A 424 15.97 -3.50 -47.88
CA ASP A 424 17.20 -4.18 -47.45
C ASP A 424 17.47 -3.85 -45.97
N ILE A 425 16.96 -4.69 -45.08
CA ILE A 425 17.06 -4.52 -43.62
C ILE A 425 18.26 -5.32 -43.12
N ALA A 426 19.05 -4.74 -42.20
CA ALA A 426 20.15 -5.42 -41.51
C ALA A 426 19.70 -6.49 -40.47
N VAL A 427 18.48 -7.01 -40.59
CA VAL A 427 17.89 -8.03 -39.69
C VAL A 427 17.76 -9.34 -40.48
N ASP A 428 18.31 -10.43 -39.95
CA ASP A 428 18.20 -11.76 -40.57
C ASP A 428 16.76 -12.31 -40.49
N LEU A 429 15.94 -11.89 -41.44
CA LEU A 429 14.59 -12.43 -41.66
C LEU A 429 14.63 -13.79 -42.41
N GLY A 430 15.79 -14.25 -42.87
CA GLY A 430 15.95 -15.49 -43.65
C GLY A 430 15.53 -16.74 -42.87
N THR A 431 15.53 -16.68 -41.54
CA THR A 431 15.12 -17.77 -40.65
C THR A 431 13.65 -17.72 -40.20
N ARG A 432 12.84 -16.76 -40.70
CA ARG A 432 11.40 -16.58 -40.37
C ARG A 432 11.11 -16.73 -38.87
N HIS A 433 11.47 -15.71 -38.10
CA HIS A 433 11.21 -15.61 -36.66
C HIS A 433 10.71 -14.20 -36.31
N VAL A 434 10.08 -14.03 -35.14
CA VAL A 434 9.76 -12.69 -34.63
C VAL A 434 11.03 -12.08 -34.01
N PRO A 435 11.57 -10.95 -34.49
CA PRO A 435 12.80 -10.40 -33.93
C PRO A 435 12.57 -9.83 -32.53
N ALA A 436 13.56 -9.96 -31.63
CA ALA A 436 13.45 -9.56 -30.23
C ALA A 436 13.01 -8.10 -30.02
N ALA A 437 13.45 -7.18 -30.90
CA ALA A 437 13.03 -5.78 -30.87
C ALA A 437 11.51 -5.60 -31.01
N TYR A 438 10.81 -6.48 -31.74
CA TYR A 438 9.35 -6.45 -31.84
C TYR A 438 8.68 -7.10 -30.61
N LEU A 439 9.34 -8.08 -29.97
CA LEU A 439 8.85 -8.67 -28.72
C LEU A 439 9.00 -7.74 -27.50
N ARG A 440 9.78 -6.65 -27.63
CA ARG A 440 9.97 -5.60 -26.61
C ARG A 440 9.54 -4.19 -27.08
N ALA A 441 8.92 -4.10 -28.25
CA ALA A 441 8.25 -2.90 -28.74
C ALA A 441 7.05 -2.51 -27.86
N SER A 442 6.44 -1.34 -28.07
CA SER A 442 5.26 -0.93 -27.28
C SER A 442 4.07 -1.85 -27.46
N GLU A 443 3.15 -1.85 -26.50
CA GLU A 443 1.94 -2.69 -26.54
C GLU A 443 1.18 -2.53 -27.87
N GLN A 444 1.00 -1.31 -28.35
CA GLN A 444 0.36 -1.01 -29.63
C GLN A 444 1.11 -1.62 -30.83
N GLN A 445 2.44 -1.55 -30.84
CA GLN A 445 3.28 -2.16 -31.87
C GLN A 445 3.20 -3.69 -31.82
N ARG A 446 3.17 -4.29 -30.62
CA ARG A 446 3.00 -5.75 -30.42
C ARG A 446 1.62 -6.25 -30.86
N ARG A 447 0.55 -5.50 -30.53
CA ARG A 447 -0.83 -5.77 -31.00
C ARG A 447 -0.91 -5.70 -32.52
N ALA A 448 -0.31 -4.69 -33.15
CA ALA A 448 -0.27 -4.55 -34.60
C ALA A 448 0.47 -5.73 -35.27
N LEU A 449 1.59 -6.20 -34.70
CA LEU A 449 2.27 -7.40 -35.20
C LEU A 449 1.40 -8.66 -35.13
N LEU A 450 0.72 -8.89 -33.99
CA LEU A 450 -0.18 -10.03 -33.83
C LEU A 450 -1.35 -9.97 -34.83
N ALA A 451 -1.90 -8.77 -35.05
CA ALA A 451 -2.95 -8.54 -36.04
C ALA A 451 -2.50 -8.95 -37.45
N GLY A 452 -1.30 -8.55 -37.91
CA GLY A 452 -0.80 -8.91 -39.24
C GLY A 452 -0.58 -10.41 -39.42
N LEU A 453 -0.09 -11.10 -38.39
CA LEU A 453 0.04 -12.57 -38.36
C LEU A 453 -1.33 -13.25 -38.47
N MET A 454 -2.31 -12.79 -37.70
CA MET A 454 -3.64 -13.39 -37.60
C MET A 454 -4.53 -13.08 -38.81
N ASP A 455 -4.50 -11.86 -39.34
CA ASP A 455 -5.19 -11.48 -40.58
C ASP A 455 -4.67 -12.30 -41.77
N THR A 456 -3.39 -12.66 -41.78
CA THR A 456 -2.79 -13.44 -42.88
C THR A 456 -3.06 -14.94 -42.77
N ALA A 457 -2.63 -15.58 -41.68
CA ALA A 457 -2.68 -17.05 -41.53
C ALA A 457 -3.48 -17.54 -40.30
N GLY A 458 -4.02 -16.63 -39.50
CA GLY A 458 -4.89 -16.94 -38.37
C GLY A 458 -6.34 -17.22 -38.78
N ALA A 459 -7.06 -17.97 -37.96
CA ALA A 459 -8.48 -18.28 -38.08
C ALA A 459 -9.18 -18.18 -36.72
N VAL A 460 -10.48 -17.88 -36.74
CA VAL A 460 -11.32 -17.91 -35.53
C VAL A 460 -11.75 -19.35 -35.24
N THR A 461 -11.50 -19.85 -34.04
CA THR A 461 -11.96 -21.18 -33.61
C THR A 461 -13.48 -21.21 -33.37
N GLY A 462 -14.05 -22.39 -33.14
CA GLY A 462 -15.49 -22.52 -32.84
C GLY A 462 -15.92 -21.87 -31.52
N GLY A 463 -14.99 -21.69 -30.58
CA GLY A 463 -15.24 -21.09 -29.25
C GLY A 463 -14.77 -19.64 -29.12
N GLY A 464 -14.57 -18.93 -30.23
CA GLY A 464 -14.14 -17.52 -30.24
C GLY A 464 -12.62 -17.28 -30.12
N GLY A 465 -11.83 -18.22 -29.59
CA GLY A 465 -10.36 -18.09 -29.54
C GLY A 465 -9.70 -18.03 -30.92
N LEU A 466 -8.47 -17.50 -30.99
CA LEU A 466 -7.68 -17.32 -32.20
C LEU A 466 -6.77 -18.53 -32.44
N ARG A 467 -6.66 -19.03 -33.68
CA ARG A 467 -5.75 -20.11 -34.06
C ARG A 467 -4.82 -19.69 -35.19
N LEU A 468 -3.51 -19.79 -34.97
CA LEU A 468 -2.48 -19.68 -36.01
C LEU A 468 -1.85 -21.08 -36.24
N THR A 469 -1.39 -21.36 -37.45
CA THR A 469 -0.61 -22.59 -37.73
C THR A 469 0.60 -22.27 -38.61
N VAL A 470 1.79 -22.61 -38.12
CA VAL A 470 3.08 -22.33 -38.78
C VAL A 470 3.95 -23.58 -38.81
N THR A 471 4.89 -23.66 -39.76
CA THR A 471 5.87 -24.77 -39.81
C THR A 471 7.22 -24.41 -39.17
N SER A 472 7.55 -23.11 -39.05
CA SER A 472 8.76 -22.66 -38.35
C SER A 472 8.54 -22.71 -36.82
N ARG A 473 9.32 -23.55 -36.12
CA ARG A 473 9.33 -23.57 -34.65
C ARG A 473 9.72 -22.21 -34.06
N ARG A 474 10.72 -21.54 -34.65
CA ARG A 474 11.18 -20.21 -34.21
C ARG A 474 10.09 -19.14 -34.36
N LEU A 475 9.28 -19.23 -35.42
CA LEU A 475 8.11 -18.37 -35.56
C LEU A 475 7.08 -18.69 -34.48
N ALA A 476 6.83 -19.98 -34.22
CA ALA A 476 5.86 -20.41 -33.22
C ALA A 476 6.22 -19.96 -31.79
N ASP A 477 7.48 -20.16 -31.38
CA ASP A 477 7.98 -19.71 -30.09
C ASP A 477 7.90 -18.17 -29.96
N GLY A 478 8.23 -17.44 -31.03
CA GLY A 478 8.12 -15.98 -31.08
C GLY A 478 6.67 -15.46 -30.99
N VAL A 479 5.71 -16.13 -31.65
CA VAL A 479 4.28 -15.79 -31.53
C VAL A 479 3.74 -16.14 -30.14
N ARG A 480 4.21 -17.23 -29.52
CA ARG A 480 3.85 -17.58 -28.14
C ARG A 480 4.33 -16.53 -27.14
N GLU A 481 5.57 -16.06 -27.28
CA GLU A 481 6.11 -14.96 -26.46
C GLU A 481 5.35 -13.65 -26.71
N LEU A 482 5.03 -13.32 -27.97
CA LEU A 482 4.24 -12.14 -28.32
C LEU A 482 2.86 -12.15 -27.64
N ALA A 483 2.17 -13.29 -27.62
CA ALA A 483 0.88 -13.45 -26.97
C ALA A 483 0.99 -13.32 -25.43
N HIS A 484 1.98 -13.97 -24.81
CA HIS A 484 2.22 -13.83 -23.36
C HIS A 484 2.55 -12.38 -22.97
N GLY A 485 3.38 -11.69 -23.76
CA GLY A 485 3.69 -10.27 -23.55
C GLY A 485 2.51 -9.31 -23.80
N LEU A 486 1.36 -9.80 -24.28
CA LEU A 486 0.10 -9.06 -24.35
C LEU A 486 -0.89 -9.49 -23.24
N GLY A 487 -0.45 -10.28 -22.26
CA GLY A 487 -1.28 -10.82 -21.18
C GLY A 487 -2.21 -11.97 -21.62
N TYR A 488 -2.11 -12.44 -22.87
CA TYR A 488 -3.00 -13.47 -23.41
C TYR A 488 -2.57 -14.87 -22.99
N ARG A 489 -3.55 -15.75 -22.78
CA ARG A 489 -3.30 -17.19 -22.63
C ARG A 489 -3.00 -17.78 -24.01
N CYS A 490 -1.85 -18.45 -24.15
CA CYS A 490 -1.40 -19.02 -25.42
C CYS A 490 -0.93 -20.46 -25.26
N THR A 491 -1.58 -21.40 -25.94
CA THR A 491 -1.18 -22.81 -25.96
C THR A 491 -0.56 -23.17 -27.31
N MET A 492 0.36 -24.15 -27.33
CA MET A 492 1.00 -24.62 -28.56
C MET A 492 0.96 -26.15 -28.62
N THR A 493 0.49 -26.70 -29.74
CA THR A 493 0.48 -28.15 -30.02
C THR A 493 1.14 -28.45 -31.36
N THR A 494 1.69 -29.65 -31.51
CA THR A 494 2.33 -30.10 -32.75
C THR A 494 1.41 -31.06 -33.52
N ARG A 495 1.42 -30.97 -34.86
CA ARG A 495 0.70 -31.87 -35.77
C ARG A 495 1.58 -32.32 -36.93
N PRO A 496 1.50 -33.59 -37.38
CA PRO A 496 2.22 -34.05 -38.56
C PRO A 496 1.84 -33.25 -39.81
N ALA A 497 2.85 -32.81 -40.56
CA ALA A 497 2.74 -32.12 -41.84
C ALA A 497 3.40 -32.93 -42.96
N ARG A 498 2.99 -32.72 -44.21
CA ARG A 498 3.60 -33.37 -45.39
C ARG A 498 4.88 -32.64 -45.82
N GLY A 499 5.93 -32.78 -45.03
CA GLY A 499 7.27 -32.25 -45.31
C GLY A 499 8.12 -33.09 -46.24
N ARG A 500 9.19 -32.51 -46.79
CA ARG A 500 10.29 -33.24 -47.47
C ARG A 500 11.50 -33.48 -46.56
N LEU A 501 11.66 -32.68 -45.51
CA LEU A 501 12.68 -32.81 -44.47
C LEU A 501 12.03 -33.10 -43.10
N ILE A 502 12.84 -33.49 -42.11
CA ILE A 502 12.35 -33.77 -40.75
C ILE A 502 11.71 -32.52 -40.12
N ASP A 503 12.34 -31.35 -40.25
CA ASP A 503 11.78 -30.10 -39.72
C ASP A 503 10.50 -29.65 -40.45
N ASP A 504 10.36 -29.97 -41.75
CA ASP A 504 9.12 -29.70 -42.50
C ASP A 504 7.97 -30.67 -42.16
N SER A 505 8.25 -31.76 -41.43
CA SER A 505 7.27 -32.80 -41.13
C SER A 505 6.36 -32.48 -39.92
N THR A 506 6.59 -31.33 -39.28
CA THR A 506 5.81 -30.87 -38.12
C THR A 506 5.26 -29.47 -38.36
N SER A 507 4.00 -29.27 -37.99
CA SER A 507 3.34 -27.97 -37.90
C SER A 507 3.00 -27.65 -36.46
N PHE A 508 3.17 -26.39 -36.08
CA PHE A 508 2.90 -25.84 -34.76
C PHE A 508 1.57 -25.08 -34.83
N VAL A 509 0.57 -25.59 -34.11
CA VAL A 509 -0.75 -24.97 -33.97
C VAL A 509 -0.74 -24.19 -32.67
N ILE A 510 -1.00 -22.89 -32.78
CA ILE A 510 -0.92 -21.92 -31.68
C ILE A 510 -2.33 -21.40 -31.45
N ASP A 511 -2.87 -21.66 -30.27
CA ASP A 511 -4.20 -21.19 -29.87
C ASP A 511 -4.06 -20.08 -28.83
N VAL A 512 -4.56 -18.89 -29.14
CA VAL A 512 -4.53 -17.69 -28.29
C VAL A 512 -5.96 -17.34 -27.86
N GLU A 513 -6.18 -17.29 -26.55
CA GLU A 513 -7.46 -16.88 -25.96
C GLU A 513 -7.36 -15.40 -25.53
N THR A 514 -8.22 -14.55 -26.09
CA THR A 514 -8.29 -13.13 -25.76
C THR A 514 -9.68 -12.56 -26.02
N ALA A 515 -10.08 -11.58 -25.22
CA ALA A 515 -11.29 -10.78 -25.44
C ALA A 515 -11.05 -9.58 -26.38
N ASP A 516 -9.79 -9.27 -26.70
CA ASP A 516 -9.42 -8.08 -27.45
C ASP A 516 -9.68 -8.22 -28.96
N GLU A 517 -9.91 -7.09 -29.62
CA GLU A 517 -10.07 -7.05 -31.06
C GLU A 517 -8.69 -7.13 -31.76
N VAL A 518 -8.36 -8.32 -32.30
CA VAL A 518 -7.03 -8.58 -32.92
C VAL A 518 -7.03 -8.46 -34.45
N PHE A 519 -8.11 -8.82 -35.15
CA PHE A 519 -8.15 -8.77 -36.62
C PHE A 519 -8.46 -7.35 -37.13
N ARG A 520 -7.70 -6.86 -38.12
CA ARG A 520 -8.11 -5.66 -38.87
C ARG A 520 -9.11 -5.99 -39.97
N VAL A 521 -8.92 -7.14 -40.64
CA VAL A 521 -9.75 -7.63 -41.74
C VAL A 521 -11.21 -7.82 -41.28
N ASP A 522 -12.13 -7.05 -41.86
CA ASP A 522 -13.55 -6.93 -41.51
C ASP A 522 -14.22 -8.29 -41.35
N ARG A 523 -14.00 -9.20 -42.31
CA ARG A 523 -14.58 -10.56 -42.28
C ARG A 523 -14.17 -11.35 -41.03
N LYS A 524 -12.88 -11.32 -40.68
CA LYS A 524 -12.34 -12.05 -39.52
C LYS A 524 -12.69 -11.34 -38.21
N ARG A 525 -12.73 -10.00 -38.20
CA ARG A 525 -13.19 -9.19 -37.07
C ARG A 525 -14.65 -9.50 -36.71
N VAL A 526 -15.54 -9.55 -37.70
CA VAL A 526 -16.96 -9.93 -37.49
C VAL A 526 -17.07 -11.37 -37.02
N GLU A 527 -16.39 -12.33 -37.67
CA GLU A 527 -16.38 -13.74 -37.26
C GLU A 527 -15.88 -13.95 -35.82
N HIS A 528 -14.87 -13.18 -35.40
CA HIS A 528 -14.35 -13.18 -34.03
C HIS A 528 -15.37 -12.63 -33.04
N LYS A 529 -15.96 -11.47 -33.35
CA LYS A 529 -16.97 -10.81 -32.51
C LYS A 529 -18.20 -11.68 -32.31
N GLU A 530 -18.72 -12.28 -33.39
CA GLU A 530 -19.91 -13.14 -33.35
C GLU A 530 -19.67 -14.42 -32.52
N ARG A 531 -18.52 -15.08 -32.67
CA ARG A 531 -18.22 -16.32 -31.92
C ARG A 531 -17.85 -16.06 -30.46
N SER A 532 -17.21 -14.93 -30.17
CA SER A 532 -16.86 -14.53 -28.80
C SER A 532 -18.08 -14.07 -27.98
N ALA A 533 -19.14 -13.55 -28.61
CA ALA A 533 -20.31 -12.99 -27.93
C ALA A 533 -21.12 -13.97 -27.05
N GLY A 534 -20.86 -15.29 -27.14
CA GLY A 534 -21.54 -16.32 -26.35
C GLY A 534 -20.63 -17.15 -25.42
N HIS A 535 -19.34 -16.81 -25.30
CA HIS A 535 -18.38 -17.56 -24.47
C HIS A 535 -17.82 -16.65 -23.36
N GLU A 536 -17.76 -17.17 -22.12
CA GLU A 536 -16.95 -16.53 -21.07
C GLU A 536 -15.48 -16.59 -21.49
N GLN A 537 -14.95 -15.49 -22.03
CA GLN A 537 -13.54 -15.33 -22.40
C GLN A 537 -12.68 -15.38 -21.13
N GLN A 538 -12.00 -16.51 -20.88
CA GLN A 538 -11.16 -16.73 -19.69
C GLN A 538 -9.75 -16.08 -19.80
N GLY A 539 -9.61 -15.04 -20.62
CA GLY A 539 -8.32 -14.57 -21.15
C GLY A 539 -7.30 -14.01 -20.13
N GLY A 540 -7.68 -13.80 -18.87
CA GLY A 540 -6.82 -13.21 -17.84
C GLY A 540 -6.17 -14.20 -16.86
N ARG A 541 -6.34 -15.52 -17.00
CA ARG A 541 -5.86 -16.51 -16.00
C ARG A 541 -5.40 -17.82 -16.65
N ARG A 542 -4.47 -18.52 -16.00
CA ARG A 542 -4.00 -19.87 -16.37
C ARG A 542 -4.13 -20.84 -15.19
N TYR A 543 -4.54 -22.07 -15.45
CA TYR A 543 -4.71 -23.11 -14.43
C TYR A 543 -3.41 -23.87 -14.17
N ILE A 544 -3.20 -24.37 -12.96
CA ILE A 544 -2.13 -25.33 -12.65
C ILE A 544 -2.72 -26.74 -12.84
N VAL A 545 -2.11 -27.56 -13.68
CA VAL A 545 -2.66 -28.85 -14.15
C VAL A 545 -1.88 -30.07 -13.69
N ASP A 546 -0.59 -29.89 -13.39
CA ASP A 546 0.24 -30.89 -12.70
C ASP A 546 1.22 -30.20 -11.74
N VAL A 547 1.58 -30.87 -10.65
CA VAL A 547 2.70 -30.47 -9.78
C VAL A 547 3.41 -31.72 -9.30
N ARG A 548 4.63 -31.94 -9.79
CA ARG A 548 5.40 -33.18 -9.57
C ARG A 548 6.63 -32.90 -8.71
N PRO A 549 6.94 -33.68 -7.66
CA PRO A 549 8.23 -33.58 -6.98
C PRO A 549 9.35 -33.98 -7.95
N VAL A 550 10.45 -33.22 -7.95
CA VAL A 550 11.64 -33.49 -8.76
C VAL A 550 12.88 -33.59 -7.87
N GLU A 551 13.99 -34.05 -8.45
CA GLU A 551 15.29 -34.00 -7.78
C GLU A 551 15.62 -32.55 -7.38
N SER A 552 16.30 -32.38 -6.24
CA SER A 552 16.65 -31.06 -5.73
C SER A 552 17.59 -30.35 -6.70
N VAL A 553 17.12 -29.26 -7.32
CA VAL A 553 17.94 -28.37 -8.14
C VAL A 553 18.41 -27.17 -7.31
N PRO A 554 19.52 -26.52 -7.69
CA PRO A 554 19.88 -25.23 -7.12
C PRO A 554 18.80 -24.18 -7.42
N VAL A 555 18.35 -23.48 -6.38
CA VAL A 555 17.30 -22.45 -6.45
C VAL A 555 17.79 -21.13 -5.86
N ARG A 556 17.24 -20.01 -6.33
CA ARG A 556 17.60 -18.65 -5.91
C ARG A 556 16.36 -17.76 -5.95
N CYS A 557 16.38 -16.64 -5.23
CA CYS A 557 15.31 -15.64 -5.23
C CYS A 557 15.86 -14.27 -5.61
N VAL A 558 15.04 -13.45 -6.26
CA VAL A 558 15.26 -12.02 -6.44
C VAL A 558 14.17 -11.19 -5.79
N GLU A 559 14.46 -9.92 -5.56
CA GLU A 559 13.55 -8.91 -5.03
C GLU A 559 13.59 -7.68 -5.93
N VAL A 560 12.45 -7.00 -6.03
CA VAL A 560 12.22 -5.90 -6.98
C VAL A 560 11.60 -4.70 -6.29
N ASP A 561 11.85 -3.50 -6.84
CA ASP A 561 11.52 -2.20 -6.24
C ASP A 561 10.06 -1.74 -6.36
N ASN A 562 9.16 -2.54 -6.96
CA ASN A 562 7.73 -2.21 -7.01
C ASN A 562 7.01 -2.53 -5.69
N ALA A 563 5.95 -1.77 -5.41
CA ALA A 563 5.19 -1.82 -4.15
C ALA A 563 4.50 -3.17 -3.87
N ALA A 564 4.28 -4.01 -4.88
CA ALA A 564 3.69 -5.33 -4.71
C ALA A 564 4.75 -6.45 -4.51
N HIS A 565 6.03 -6.12 -4.67
CA HIS A 565 7.18 -7.04 -4.69
C HIS A 565 6.97 -8.28 -5.59
N LEU A 566 6.17 -8.11 -6.64
CA LEU A 566 5.90 -9.12 -7.66
C LEU A 566 6.84 -8.90 -8.84
N TYR A 567 7.45 -9.98 -9.33
CA TYR A 567 8.14 -10.00 -10.62
C TYR A 567 7.63 -11.19 -11.43
N LEU A 568 7.73 -11.07 -12.75
CA LEU A 568 7.32 -12.13 -13.66
C LEU A 568 8.39 -13.22 -13.74
N ALA A 569 7.98 -14.48 -13.60
CA ALA A 569 8.85 -15.65 -13.74
C ALA A 569 8.41 -16.59 -14.88
N GLY A 570 9.38 -17.26 -15.50
CA GLY A 570 9.19 -18.20 -16.60
C GLY A 570 8.88 -17.55 -17.96
N ARG A 571 8.93 -18.34 -19.04
CA ARG A 571 8.62 -17.89 -20.43
C ARG A 571 7.16 -17.46 -20.66
N SER A 572 6.36 -17.54 -19.61
CA SER A 572 4.93 -17.24 -19.61
C SER A 572 4.53 -16.22 -18.55
N MET A 573 5.51 -15.70 -17.79
CA MET A 573 5.42 -14.47 -17.01
C MET A 573 4.41 -14.53 -15.84
N VAL A 574 4.83 -15.09 -14.69
CA VAL A 574 3.97 -15.44 -13.53
C VAL A 574 4.41 -14.77 -12.18
N PRO A 575 3.53 -14.27 -11.27
CA PRO A 575 3.89 -13.43 -10.06
C PRO A 575 3.91 -14.10 -8.63
N THR A 576 4.57 -13.51 -7.58
CA THR A 576 4.94 -14.16 -6.25
C THR A 576 5.07 -13.26 -4.94
N HIS A 577 4.75 -13.71 -3.68
CA HIS A 577 4.41 -12.87 -2.45
C HIS A 577 5.12 -13.14 -1.04
N ASN A 578 4.87 -12.33 0.04
CA ASN A 578 5.39 -12.35 1.47
C ASN A 578 4.26 -12.42 2.59
N SER A 579 4.24 -11.79 3.81
CA SER A 579 5.06 -11.87 5.09
C SER A 579 4.17 -12.28 6.35
N THR A 580 4.57 -12.10 7.65
CA THR A 580 3.74 -12.46 8.88
C THR A 580 3.88 -11.83 10.31
N LEU A 581 5.04 -11.45 10.88
CA LEU A 581 5.23 -11.39 12.37
C LEU A 581 4.41 -10.34 13.16
N GLY A 582 4.12 -9.15 12.62
CA GLY A 582 3.44 -8.08 13.38
C GLY A 582 2.04 -8.46 13.91
N LEU A 583 1.38 -9.43 13.25
CA LEU A 583 0.06 -9.91 13.64
C LEU A 583 0.06 -10.76 14.92
N ASP A 584 1.19 -11.37 15.32
CA ASP A 584 1.28 -12.11 16.59
C ASP A 584 1.09 -11.17 17.79
N PHE A 585 1.73 -10.00 17.77
CA PHE A 585 1.61 -8.99 18.83
C PHE A 585 0.20 -8.39 18.90
N ALA A 586 -0.42 -8.07 17.76
CA ALA A 586 -1.82 -7.60 17.70
C ALA A 586 -2.78 -8.61 18.35
N ARG A 587 -2.58 -9.89 18.03
CA ARG A 587 -3.41 -11.01 18.50
C ARG A 587 -3.26 -11.26 20.00
N SER A 588 -2.03 -11.18 20.52
CA SER A 588 -1.78 -11.18 21.97
C SER A 588 -2.53 -10.04 22.66
N CYS A 589 -2.26 -8.80 22.24
CA CYS A 589 -2.84 -7.60 22.82
C CYS A 589 -4.37 -7.63 22.86
N SER A 590 -5.03 -7.80 21.70
CA SER A 590 -6.49 -7.65 21.61
C SER A 590 -7.27 -8.94 21.81
N VAL A 591 -6.82 -10.09 21.30
CA VAL A 591 -7.61 -11.33 21.38
C VAL A 591 -7.38 -12.05 22.71
N ARG A 592 -6.14 -12.11 23.22
CA ARG A 592 -5.84 -12.80 24.48
C ARG A 592 -6.02 -11.91 25.72
N HIS A 593 -5.67 -10.63 25.61
CA HIS A 593 -5.65 -9.71 26.76
C HIS A 593 -6.74 -8.63 26.71
N GLY A 594 -7.59 -8.59 25.67
CA GLY A 594 -8.71 -7.65 25.57
C GLY A 594 -8.31 -6.18 25.47
N MET A 595 -7.04 -5.89 25.15
CA MET A 595 -6.49 -4.53 25.08
C MET A 595 -6.60 -3.98 23.66
N THR A 596 -7.04 -2.73 23.52
CA THR A 596 -7.27 -2.10 22.21
C THR A 596 -5.98 -1.97 21.40
N SER A 597 -5.95 -2.49 20.17
CA SER A 597 -4.82 -2.30 19.25
C SER A 597 -5.26 -1.85 17.85
N ALA A 598 -4.34 -1.20 17.13
CA ALA A 598 -4.55 -0.72 15.77
C ALA A 598 -3.43 -1.20 14.85
N VAL A 599 -3.78 -1.82 13.72
CA VAL A 599 -2.86 -2.25 12.67
C VAL A 599 -3.07 -1.36 11.44
N PHE A 600 -2.04 -0.58 11.09
CA PHE A 600 -1.98 0.17 9.83
C PHE A 600 -1.11 -0.61 8.86
N SER A 601 -1.76 -1.17 7.83
CA SER A 601 -1.16 -2.06 6.86
C SER A 601 -1.08 -1.38 5.49
N LEU A 602 0.14 -1.28 4.96
CA LEU A 602 0.46 -0.70 3.67
C LEU A 602 0.74 -1.80 2.61
N GLU A 603 1.06 -3.02 3.05
CA GLU A 603 1.34 -4.18 2.18
C GLU A 603 0.13 -5.14 2.06
N MET A 604 -0.62 -5.37 3.15
CA MET A 604 -1.67 -6.40 3.21
C MET A 604 -3.10 -5.84 3.38
N SER A 605 -4.07 -6.47 2.71
CA SER A 605 -5.49 -6.12 2.86
C SER A 605 -6.11 -6.58 4.19
N LYS A 606 -7.19 -5.91 4.64
CA LYS A 606 -8.00 -6.28 5.81
C LYS A 606 -8.42 -7.74 5.78
N SER A 607 -8.91 -8.23 4.63
CA SER A 607 -9.34 -9.62 4.47
C SER A 607 -8.19 -10.61 4.66
N GLU A 608 -6.99 -10.25 4.24
CA GLU A 608 -5.81 -11.10 4.44
C GLU A 608 -5.39 -11.17 5.91
N ILE A 609 -5.39 -10.01 6.59
CA ILE A 609 -5.11 -9.89 8.02
C ILE A 609 -6.10 -10.74 8.83
N VAL A 610 -7.41 -10.62 8.57
CA VAL A 610 -8.46 -11.40 9.24
C VAL A 610 -8.27 -12.91 9.03
N MET A 611 -7.96 -13.37 7.81
CA MET A 611 -7.68 -14.79 7.56
C MET A 611 -6.46 -15.30 8.34
N ARG A 612 -5.40 -14.49 8.46
CA ARG A 612 -4.19 -14.86 9.20
C ARG A 612 -4.42 -14.91 10.71
N LEU A 613 -5.20 -13.98 11.26
CA LEU A 613 -5.63 -13.99 12.67
C LEU A 613 -6.47 -15.24 13.00
N LEU A 614 -7.46 -15.55 12.15
CA LEU A 614 -8.30 -16.74 12.30
C LEU A 614 -7.50 -18.04 12.22
N SER A 615 -6.55 -18.14 11.27
CA SER A 615 -5.65 -19.30 11.13
C SER A 615 -4.81 -19.53 12.38
N ALA A 616 -4.28 -18.46 12.95
CA ALA A 616 -3.40 -18.53 14.11
C ALA A 616 -4.09 -18.92 15.43
N GLU A 617 -5.30 -18.40 15.66
CA GLU A 617 -6.10 -18.72 16.87
C GLU A 617 -6.84 -20.06 16.77
N ALA A 618 -7.39 -20.39 15.61
CA ALA A 618 -8.09 -21.67 15.41
C ALA A 618 -7.13 -22.85 15.19
N GLN A 619 -5.84 -22.57 14.98
CA GLN A 619 -4.80 -23.55 14.62
C GLN A 619 -5.16 -24.37 13.36
N ILE A 620 -5.84 -23.71 12.42
CA ILE A 620 -6.22 -24.26 11.13
C ILE A 620 -5.21 -23.73 10.12
N ARG A 621 -4.65 -24.60 9.26
CA ARG A 621 -3.63 -24.17 8.29
C ARG A 621 -4.22 -23.08 7.41
N LEU A 622 -3.48 -21.99 7.22
CA LEU A 622 -3.96 -20.82 6.46
C LEU A 622 -4.43 -21.23 5.05
N ALA A 623 -3.74 -22.20 4.45
CA ALA A 623 -4.06 -22.78 3.15
C ALA A 623 -5.36 -23.62 3.13
N ASP A 624 -5.76 -24.23 4.25
CA ASP A 624 -7.03 -24.97 4.33
C ASP A 624 -8.21 -24.01 4.48
N MET A 625 -8.05 -22.96 5.29
CA MET A 625 -9.04 -21.88 5.42
C MET A 625 -9.25 -21.14 4.10
N ARG A 626 -8.15 -20.67 3.48
CA ARG A 626 -8.16 -19.97 2.18
C ARG A 626 -8.79 -20.79 1.05
N ALA A 627 -8.67 -22.11 1.10
CA ALA A 627 -9.23 -23.00 0.09
C ALA A 627 -10.60 -23.60 0.46
N GLY A 628 -11.18 -23.24 1.61
CA GLY A 628 -12.45 -23.79 2.09
C GLY A 628 -12.42 -25.30 2.40
N ARG A 629 -11.23 -25.91 2.54
CA ARG A 629 -11.05 -27.34 2.85
C ARG A 629 -10.99 -27.59 4.36
N MET A 630 -11.90 -26.98 5.08
CA MET A 630 -12.05 -27.13 6.52
C MET A 630 -12.93 -28.34 6.82
N SER A 631 -12.44 -29.25 7.67
CA SER A 631 -13.26 -30.33 8.23
C SER A 631 -14.37 -29.79 9.13
N ASP A 632 -15.38 -30.59 9.46
CA ASP A 632 -16.42 -30.20 10.44
C ASP A 632 -15.79 -29.84 11.81
N GLU A 633 -14.65 -30.44 12.15
CA GLU A 633 -13.88 -30.10 13.35
C GLU A 633 -13.17 -28.74 13.20
N ASP A 634 -12.59 -28.43 12.04
CA ASP A 634 -12.01 -27.11 11.74
C ASP A 634 -13.09 -26.01 11.76
N TRP A 635 -14.25 -26.25 11.16
CA TRP A 635 -15.40 -25.34 11.25
C TRP A 635 -15.83 -25.13 12.70
N THR A 636 -15.83 -26.20 13.51
CA THR A 636 -16.13 -26.12 14.94
C THR A 636 -15.05 -25.33 15.71
N ARG A 637 -13.75 -25.52 15.40
CA ARG A 637 -12.65 -24.75 16.00
C ARG A 637 -12.73 -23.27 15.63
N MET A 638 -12.95 -22.95 14.35
CA MET A 638 -13.10 -21.58 13.88
C MET A 638 -14.32 -20.91 14.50
N ALA A 639 -15.49 -21.56 14.51
CA ALA A 639 -16.71 -21.00 15.08
C ALA A 639 -16.57 -20.67 16.58
N ARG A 640 -15.81 -21.48 17.34
CA ARG A 640 -15.49 -21.18 18.75
C ARG A 640 -14.61 -19.93 18.89
N ARG A 641 -13.56 -19.80 18.08
CA ARG A 641 -12.64 -18.65 18.09
C ARG A 641 -13.23 -17.38 17.46
N MET A 642 -14.26 -17.51 16.62
CA MET A 642 -14.89 -16.38 15.94
C MET A 642 -15.53 -15.38 16.91
N SER A 643 -16.10 -15.84 18.04
CA SER A 643 -16.65 -14.94 19.07
C SER A 643 -15.53 -14.12 19.71
N GLU A 644 -14.45 -14.79 20.14
CA GLU A 644 -13.29 -14.17 20.78
C GLU A 644 -12.63 -13.12 19.86
N ILE A 645 -12.49 -13.41 18.56
CA ILE A 645 -11.93 -12.48 17.58
C ILE A 645 -12.91 -11.35 17.24
N SER A 646 -14.22 -11.61 17.21
CA SER A 646 -15.23 -10.59 16.92
C SER A 646 -15.49 -9.62 18.09
N GLU A 647 -15.18 -10.03 19.32
CA GLU A 647 -15.28 -9.21 20.53
C GLU A 647 -13.95 -8.48 20.85
N ALA A 648 -12.83 -8.94 20.27
CA ALA A 648 -11.51 -8.33 20.45
C ALA A 648 -11.46 -6.88 19.91
N PRO A 649 -10.94 -5.90 20.68
CA PRO A 649 -10.84 -4.50 20.27
C PRO A 649 -9.64 -4.25 19.31
N LEU A 650 -9.62 -4.98 18.19
CA LEU A 650 -8.60 -4.89 17.15
C LEU A 650 -9.11 -4.09 15.94
N PHE A 651 -8.47 -2.96 15.66
CA PHE A 651 -8.79 -2.10 14.52
C PHE A 651 -7.76 -2.29 13.41
N VAL A 652 -8.21 -2.40 12.16
CA VAL A 652 -7.34 -2.59 10.99
C VAL A 652 -7.63 -1.53 9.94
N ASP A 653 -6.59 -0.89 9.41
CA ASP A 653 -6.64 0.06 8.31
C ASP A 653 -5.68 -0.38 7.20
N ASP A 654 -6.21 -0.61 6.00
CA ASP A 654 -5.50 -1.01 4.79
C ASP A 654 -5.62 0.05 3.67
N SER A 655 -5.88 1.31 4.05
CA SER A 655 -5.98 2.41 3.09
C SER A 655 -4.63 2.60 2.36
N PRO A 656 -4.60 2.69 1.02
CA PRO A 656 -3.36 2.91 0.28
C PRO A 656 -2.81 4.32 0.56
N ASN A 657 -1.48 4.47 0.50
CA ASN A 657 -0.76 5.74 0.62
C ASN A 657 -1.00 6.54 1.91
N LEU A 658 -1.30 5.89 3.04
CA LEU A 658 -1.50 6.55 4.33
C LEU A 658 -0.30 7.40 4.75
N THR A 659 -0.55 8.69 4.99
CA THR A 659 0.42 9.60 5.59
C THR A 659 0.51 9.41 7.10
N LEU A 660 1.64 9.79 7.70
CA LEU A 660 1.81 9.72 9.15
C LEU A 660 0.88 10.67 9.93
N MET A 661 0.44 11.76 9.29
CA MET A 661 -0.54 12.69 9.88
C MET A 661 -1.93 12.05 9.98
N GLU A 662 -2.36 11.31 8.96
CA GLU A 662 -3.61 10.53 9.00
C GLU A 662 -3.55 9.40 10.02
N ILE A 663 -2.43 8.65 10.06
CA ILE A 663 -2.20 7.59 11.07
C ILE A 663 -2.30 8.19 12.48
N ARG A 664 -1.64 9.31 12.75
CA ARG A 664 -1.75 10.05 14.03
C ARG A 664 -3.19 10.47 14.33
N ALA A 665 -3.90 11.04 13.36
CA ALA A 665 -5.28 11.50 13.55
C ALA A 665 -6.25 10.34 13.86
N LYS A 666 -6.09 9.19 13.18
CA LYS A 666 -6.87 7.97 13.43
C LYS A 666 -6.49 7.35 14.79
N ALA A 667 -5.21 7.29 15.13
CA ALA A 667 -4.72 6.79 16.41
C ALA A 667 -5.18 7.64 17.60
N ARG A 668 -5.10 8.97 17.54
CA ARG A 668 -5.68 9.89 18.56
C ARG A 668 -7.17 9.64 18.77
N ARG A 669 -7.94 9.47 17.69
CA ARG A 669 -9.38 9.20 17.75
C ARG A 669 -9.70 7.85 18.42
N LEU A 670 -8.88 6.82 18.16
CA LEU A 670 -9.00 5.52 18.81
C LEU A 670 -8.57 5.58 20.29
N LYS A 671 -7.51 6.34 20.63
CA LYS A 671 -7.08 6.54 22.02
C LYS A 671 -8.19 7.18 22.86
N GLN A 672 -8.84 8.23 22.34
CA GLN A 672 -9.94 8.92 23.03
C GLN A 672 -11.21 8.08 23.19
N ARG A 673 -11.52 7.19 22.25
CA ARG A 673 -12.80 6.43 22.23
C ARG A 673 -12.70 5.03 22.82
N ASN A 674 -11.53 4.40 22.73
CA ASN A 674 -11.34 2.98 22.98
C ASN A 674 -10.08 2.69 23.82
N ASP A 675 -9.40 3.72 24.37
CA ASP A 675 -8.16 3.59 25.15
C ASP A 675 -7.12 2.66 24.49
N LEU A 676 -6.76 3.03 23.26
CA LEU A 676 -5.71 2.40 22.46
C LEU A 676 -4.46 2.10 23.32
N LYS A 677 -3.97 0.85 23.24
CA LYS A 677 -2.81 0.33 23.97
C LYS A 677 -1.66 -0.10 23.08
N LEU A 678 -1.89 -0.41 21.79
CA LEU A 678 -0.82 -0.83 20.87
C LEU A 678 -1.09 -0.33 19.45
N ILE A 679 -0.05 0.16 18.77
CA ILE A 679 -0.08 0.50 17.34
C ILE A 679 0.93 -0.39 16.62
N ILE A 680 0.55 -0.94 15.47
CA ILE A 680 1.43 -1.67 14.55
C ILE A 680 1.41 -0.98 13.18
N LEU A 681 2.60 -0.73 12.62
CA LEU A 681 2.80 -0.12 11.31
C LEU A 681 3.55 -1.10 10.40
N ASP A 682 2.94 -1.51 9.28
CA ASP A 682 3.47 -2.56 8.38
C ASP A 682 3.49 -2.09 6.91
N TYR A 683 4.62 -1.72 6.30
CA TYR A 683 5.97 -1.53 6.86
C TYR A 683 6.51 -0.12 6.56
N LEU A 684 7.43 0.37 7.40
CA LEU A 684 7.88 1.78 7.40
C LEU A 684 8.33 2.29 6.03
N GLN A 685 9.05 1.47 5.28
CA GLN A 685 9.67 1.86 4.01
C GLN A 685 8.67 1.95 2.83
N LEU A 686 7.36 1.72 3.02
CA LEU A 686 6.30 2.11 2.05
C LEU A 686 5.72 3.51 2.30
N MET A 687 5.99 4.13 3.46
CA MET A 687 5.48 5.46 3.74
C MET A 687 6.08 6.51 2.82
N THR A 688 5.28 7.50 2.43
CA THR A 688 5.69 8.67 1.65
C THR A 688 5.33 9.93 2.40
N SER A 689 6.17 10.96 2.28
CA SER A 689 6.04 12.22 3.02
C SER A 689 5.13 13.25 2.32
N GLY A 690 4.57 12.90 1.16
CA GLY A 690 3.87 13.83 0.27
C GLY A 690 4.77 14.91 -0.36
N ARG A 691 6.04 15.00 0.03
CA ARG A 691 6.97 16.07 -0.36
C ARG A 691 8.11 15.52 -1.21
N LYS A 692 8.66 16.36 -2.09
CA LYS A 692 9.93 16.06 -2.78
C LYS A 692 11.09 16.24 -1.80
N VAL A 693 11.65 15.13 -1.34
CA VAL A 693 12.84 15.08 -0.47
C VAL A 693 14.08 14.77 -1.31
N GLU A 694 15.24 15.34 -0.98
CA GLU A 694 16.49 15.11 -1.73
C GLU A 694 17.07 13.70 -1.55
N SER A 695 16.75 13.03 -0.42
CA SER A 695 17.25 11.70 -0.11
C SER A 695 16.26 10.90 0.73
N ARG A 696 16.02 9.64 0.35
CA ARG A 696 15.18 8.69 1.10
C ARG A 696 15.65 8.50 2.55
N GLN A 697 16.95 8.67 2.82
CA GLN A 697 17.50 8.60 4.18
C GLN A 697 17.00 9.74 5.09
N GLN A 698 16.80 10.94 4.55
CA GLN A 698 16.22 12.06 5.30
C GLN A 698 14.74 11.80 5.58
N GLU A 699 14.00 11.31 4.59
CA GLU A 699 12.59 10.97 4.70
C GLU A 699 12.32 9.88 5.76
N VAL A 700 13.09 8.79 5.72
CA VAL A 700 13.03 7.72 6.73
C VAL A 700 13.42 8.23 8.13
N SER A 701 14.36 9.18 8.21
CA SER A 701 14.73 9.82 9.48
C SER A 701 13.61 10.72 10.04
N GLU A 702 12.86 11.40 9.18
CA GLU A 702 11.69 12.17 9.60
C GLU A 702 10.58 11.25 10.10
N PHE A 703 10.26 10.17 9.38
CA PHE A 703 9.27 9.18 9.84
C PHE A 703 9.66 8.56 11.18
N SER A 704 10.92 8.14 11.33
CA SER A 704 11.46 7.59 12.57
C SER A 704 11.18 8.50 13.77
N ARG A 705 11.58 9.77 13.66
CA ARG A 705 11.39 10.77 14.72
C ARG A 705 9.90 11.02 14.99
N GLN A 706 9.09 11.17 13.95
CA GLN A 706 7.65 11.43 14.09
C GLN A 706 6.90 10.24 14.69
N ILE A 707 7.32 9.00 14.44
CA ILE A 707 6.78 7.79 15.07
C ILE A 707 7.16 7.72 16.55
N LYS A 708 8.40 8.08 16.91
CA LYS A 708 8.81 8.20 18.30
C LYS A 708 8.04 9.31 19.05
N LEU A 709 7.73 10.41 18.37
CA LEU A 709 6.86 11.46 18.91
C LEU A 709 5.42 10.95 19.08
N LEU A 710 4.85 10.25 18.09
CA LEU A 710 3.52 9.63 18.17
C LEU A 710 3.39 8.66 19.36
N ALA A 711 4.40 7.81 19.58
CA ALA A 711 4.42 6.87 20.69
C ALA A 711 4.35 7.58 22.05
N LYS A 712 5.16 8.64 22.23
CA LYS A 712 5.16 9.48 23.44
C LYS A 712 3.88 10.27 23.61
N GLU A 713 3.40 10.92 22.55
CA GLU A 713 2.20 11.76 22.52
C GLU A 713 0.93 11.00 22.92
N LEU A 714 0.83 9.73 22.52
CA LEU A 714 -0.32 8.87 22.84
C LEU A 714 -0.13 8.01 24.09
N GLU A 715 1.08 8.00 24.68
CA GLU A 715 1.50 7.05 25.72
C GLU A 715 1.18 5.59 25.34
N VAL A 716 1.59 5.20 24.12
CA VAL A 716 1.30 3.89 23.53
C VAL A 716 2.55 3.32 22.86
N PRO A 717 2.89 2.02 23.07
CA PRO A 717 3.91 1.35 22.26
C PRO A 717 3.51 1.35 20.77
N VAL A 718 4.41 1.83 19.93
CA VAL A 718 4.31 1.75 18.47
C VAL A 718 5.32 0.74 17.95
N VAL A 719 4.81 -0.39 17.46
CA VAL A 719 5.58 -1.43 16.76
C VAL A 719 5.65 -1.07 15.29
N ALA A 720 6.87 -0.93 14.78
CA ALA A 720 7.13 -0.59 13.40
C ALA A 720 7.88 -1.73 12.71
N MET A 721 7.25 -2.31 11.69
CA MET A 721 7.88 -3.33 10.85
C MET A 721 8.88 -2.66 9.90
N SER A 722 10.07 -3.24 9.80
CA SER A 722 11.18 -2.71 9.01
C SER A 722 11.91 -3.84 8.29
N GLN A 723 12.50 -3.55 7.14
CA GLN A 723 13.33 -4.51 6.40
C GLN A 723 14.82 -4.35 6.74
N LEU A 724 15.56 -5.46 6.74
CA LEU A 724 17.02 -5.49 6.95
C LEU A 724 17.80 -5.47 5.64
N ASN A 725 18.94 -4.79 5.66
CA ASN A 725 19.94 -4.82 4.58
C ASN A 725 20.67 -6.17 4.54
N ARG A 726 21.32 -6.47 3.41
CA ARG A 726 22.09 -7.71 3.18
C ARG A 726 23.51 -7.72 3.78
N GLY A 727 23.78 -6.82 4.72
CA GLY A 727 24.99 -6.83 5.55
C GLY A 727 25.29 -8.18 6.26
N PRO A 728 24.30 -8.91 6.81
CA PRO A 728 24.52 -10.23 7.41
C PRO A 728 24.94 -11.28 6.40
N GLU A 729 24.53 -11.15 5.14
CA GLU A 729 24.71 -12.19 4.12
C GLU A 729 26.17 -12.27 3.65
N GLN A 730 26.93 -11.19 3.78
CA GLN A 730 28.36 -11.15 3.48
C GLN A 730 29.25 -11.57 4.66
N ARG A 731 28.67 -11.78 5.85
CA ARG A 731 29.39 -12.28 7.03
C ARG A 731 29.42 -13.81 7.04
N ASN A 732 30.37 -14.36 7.80
CA ASN A 732 30.37 -15.80 8.14
C ASN A 732 29.22 -16.11 9.11
N ASP A 733 28.97 -15.22 10.08
CA ASP A 733 27.77 -15.27 10.92
C ASP A 733 26.62 -14.51 10.25
N LYS A 734 25.63 -15.26 9.76
CA LYS A 734 24.44 -14.74 9.08
C LYS A 734 23.39 -14.15 10.02
N ARG A 735 23.64 -14.11 11.34
CA ARG A 735 22.78 -13.44 12.31
C ARG A 735 22.72 -11.94 12.05
N PRO A 736 21.53 -11.31 12.02
CA PRO A 736 21.37 -9.88 11.85
C PRO A 736 21.85 -9.11 13.08
N MET A 737 22.34 -7.89 12.85
CA MET A 737 22.87 -6.96 13.84
C MET A 737 22.28 -5.56 13.59
N LEU A 738 22.36 -4.65 14.56
CA LEU A 738 21.82 -3.28 14.43
C LEU A 738 22.37 -2.54 13.20
N SER A 739 23.64 -2.75 12.86
CA SER A 739 24.30 -2.18 11.67
C SER A 739 23.59 -2.51 10.35
N ASP A 740 22.76 -3.55 10.33
CA ASP A 740 22.05 -4.02 9.14
C ASP A 740 20.72 -3.27 8.92
N LEU A 741 20.37 -2.32 9.80
CA LEU A 741 19.35 -1.27 9.57
C LEU A 741 19.91 -0.07 8.77
N ARG A 742 21.00 -0.27 8.02
CA ARG A 742 21.65 0.75 7.16
C ARG A 742 20.65 1.50 6.27
N GLU A 743 20.99 2.74 5.92
CA GLU A 743 20.07 3.78 5.42
C GLU A 743 19.09 4.34 6.47
N SER A 744 18.95 3.69 7.63
CA SER A 744 18.03 4.06 8.71
C SER A 744 18.73 4.22 10.07
N GLY A 745 19.91 4.84 10.13
CA GLY A 745 20.65 5.06 11.39
C GLY A 745 19.89 5.91 12.42
N SER A 746 18.93 6.71 11.97
CA SER A 746 17.91 7.40 12.76
C SER A 746 16.92 6.45 13.44
N ILE A 747 16.42 5.43 12.73
CA ILE A 747 15.58 4.35 13.31
C ILE A 747 16.33 3.65 14.45
N GLU A 748 17.62 3.33 14.26
CA GLU A 748 18.43 2.76 15.34
C GLU A 748 18.52 3.69 16.55
N GLN A 749 18.64 5.01 16.35
CA GLN A 749 18.73 5.99 17.43
C GLN A 749 17.40 6.22 18.15
N ASP A 750 16.32 6.48 17.42
CA ASP A 750 15.01 6.86 17.96
C ASP A 750 14.30 5.70 18.67
N ALA A 751 14.44 4.47 18.16
CA ALA A 751 13.83 3.28 18.76
C ALA A 751 14.30 3.05 20.21
N ASP A 752 13.39 2.63 21.08
CA ASP A 752 13.72 2.19 22.44
C ASP A 752 14.07 0.70 22.47
N MET A 753 13.48 -0.05 21.52
CA MET A 753 13.62 -1.49 21.40
C MET A 753 13.80 -1.87 19.92
N VAL A 754 14.74 -2.76 19.63
CA VAL A 754 14.95 -3.32 18.28
C VAL A 754 15.03 -4.84 18.38
N ILE A 755 14.10 -5.52 17.71
CA ILE A 755 13.99 -6.97 17.61
C ILE A 755 14.34 -7.37 16.18
N LEU A 756 15.38 -8.19 16.01
CA LEU A 756 15.83 -8.69 14.72
C LEU A 756 15.42 -10.16 14.58
N LEU A 757 14.62 -10.48 13.57
CA LEU A 757 14.20 -11.85 13.29
C LEU A 757 15.28 -12.60 12.51
N HIS A 758 15.80 -13.66 13.11
CA HIS A 758 16.68 -14.62 12.46
C HIS A 758 15.99 -15.99 12.39
N ARG A 759 16.28 -16.73 11.33
CA ARG A 759 15.83 -18.11 11.13
C ARG A 759 17.05 -18.91 10.68
N PRO A 760 17.52 -19.92 11.43
CA PRO A 760 18.67 -20.73 11.02
C PRO A 760 18.34 -21.55 9.75
N ASP A 761 17.16 -22.16 9.75
CA ASP A 761 16.58 -22.96 8.66
C ASP A 761 16.34 -22.19 7.34
N ALA A 762 16.44 -20.86 7.39
CA ALA A 762 16.46 -19.99 6.22
C ALA A 762 17.63 -20.28 5.27
N PHE A 763 18.78 -20.65 5.85
CA PHE A 763 20.05 -20.78 5.16
C PHE A 763 20.46 -22.23 5.00
N GLU A 764 20.39 -23.00 6.09
CA GLU A 764 20.80 -24.39 6.15
C GLU A 764 19.58 -25.27 6.44
N ARG A 765 19.18 -26.07 5.43
CA ARG A 765 17.92 -26.82 5.51
C ARG A 765 17.97 -27.99 6.49
N ASP A 766 19.16 -28.55 6.70
CA ASP A 766 19.42 -29.63 7.65
C ASP A 766 19.93 -29.08 9.00
N ASP A 767 19.75 -27.77 9.27
CA ASP A 767 20.04 -27.18 10.57
C ASP A 767 19.22 -27.93 11.65
N PRO A 768 19.84 -28.40 12.74
CA PRO A 768 19.15 -29.14 13.80
C PRO A 768 18.02 -28.34 14.47
N ARG A 769 17.95 -27.02 14.23
CA ARG A 769 16.94 -26.07 14.72
C ARG A 769 15.84 -25.78 13.69
N ALA A 770 15.63 -26.66 12.71
CA ALA A 770 14.55 -26.53 11.74
C ALA A 770 13.17 -26.43 12.43
N GLY A 771 12.42 -25.36 12.12
CA GLY A 771 11.18 -25.00 12.81
C GLY A 771 11.33 -23.97 13.94
N GLU A 772 12.57 -23.60 14.31
CA GLU A 772 12.85 -22.50 15.25
C GLU A 772 13.07 -21.16 14.54
N ALA A 773 12.90 -20.07 15.27
CA ALA A 773 13.33 -18.73 14.89
C ALA A 773 13.87 -18.00 16.12
N ASP A 774 14.90 -17.19 15.92
CA ASP A 774 15.54 -16.37 16.94
C ASP A 774 15.00 -14.94 16.86
N LEU A 775 14.31 -14.48 17.90
CA LEU A 775 13.97 -13.08 18.16
C LEU A 775 15.15 -12.45 18.90
N ILE A 776 16.05 -11.80 18.16
CA ILE A 776 17.26 -11.18 18.71
C ILE A 776 16.90 -9.76 19.17
N LEU A 777 16.77 -9.56 20.49
CA LEU A 777 16.59 -8.26 21.10
C LEU A 777 17.92 -7.49 21.08
N ALA A 778 18.25 -6.95 19.90
CA ALA A 778 19.53 -6.31 19.60
C ALA A 778 19.68 -4.90 20.20
N LYS A 779 18.57 -4.24 20.55
CA LYS A 779 18.56 -3.02 21.36
C LYS A 779 17.42 -3.06 22.36
N HIS A 780 17.70 -2.67 23.60
CA HIS A 780 16.70 -2.38 24.62
C HIS A 780 17.23 -1.24 25.49
N ARG A 781 16.54 -0.10 25.55
CA ARG A 781 16.97 1.07 26.34
C ARG A 781 16.81 0.89 27.85
N ASN A 782 15.80 0.13 28.27
CA ASN A 782 15.34 0.09 29.67
C ASN A 782 15.61 -1.27 30.36
N GLY A 783 16.35 -2.17 29.73
CA GLY A 783 16.57 -3.51 30.26
C GLY A 783 17.60 -4.33 29.48
N PRO A 784 17.74 -5.63 29.79
CA PRO A 784 18.71 -6.50 29.14
C PRO A 784 18.40 -6.72 27.65
N GLN A 785 19.47 -7.02 26.91
CA GLN A 785 19.41 -7.59 25.55
C GLN A 785 19.47 -9.12 25.65
N GLY A 786 18.99 -9.81 24.62
CA GLY A 786 18.97 -11.27 24.60
C GLY A 786 18.56 -11.85 23.25
N THR A 787 18.51 -13.16 23.16
CA THR A 787 17.92 -13.87 22.00
C THR A 787 16.91 -14.86 22.55
N ILE A 788 15.67 -14.71 22.13
CA ILE A 788 14.57 -15.60 22.49
C ILE A 788 14.35 -16.53 21.31
N THR A 789 14.32 -17.83 21.55
CA THR A 789 14.03 -18.81 20.51
C THR A 789 12.56 -19.24 20.57
N VAL A 790 11.85 -19.08 19.46
CA VAL A 790 10.43 -19.40 19.30
C VAL A 790 10.24 -20.44 18.21
N ALA A 791 9.18 -21.24 18.28
CA ALA A 791 8.75 -22.07 17.16
C ALA A 791 8.09 -21.21 16.07
N HIS A 792 8.54 -21.32 14.82
CA HIS A 792 7.87 -20.68 13.69
C HIS A 792 6.84 -21.63 13.09
N GLN A 793 5.55 -21.31 13.26
CA GLN A 793 4.42 -22.10 12.75
C GLN A 793 3.75 -21.35 11.60
N LEU A 794 4.55 -21.02 10.58
CA LEU A 794 4.14 -20.14 9.47
C LEU A 794 2.97 -20.70 8.65
N HIS A 795 2.76 -22.02 8.66
CA HIS A 795 1.57 -22.67 8.09
C HIS A 795 0.26 -22.30 8.82
N TYR A 796 0.33 -21.83 10.07
CA TYR A 796 -0.75 -21.22 10.85
C TYR A 796 -0.63 -19.68 10.94
N SER A 797 0.25 -19.04 10.16
CA SER A 797 0.54 -17.60 10.23
C SER A 797 0.93 -17.08 11.62
N ARG A 798 1.70 -17.86 12.39
CA ARG A 798 2.09 -17.48 13.75
C ARG A 798 3.50 -17.95 14.12
N PHE A 799 4.09 -17.27 15.08
CA PHE A 799 5.14 -17.83 15.94
C PHE A 799 4.52 -18.28 17.27
N ALA A 800 5.20 -19.15 18.01
CA ALA A 800 4.75 -19.65 19.31
C ALA A 800 5.95 -19.94 20.22
N ASP A 801 5.77 -19.85 21.53
CA ASP A 801 6.80 -20.27 22.49
C ASP A 801 7.18 -21.74 22.31
N LEU A 802 8.46 -22.05 22.57
CA LEU A 802 8.91 -23.44 22.69
C LEU A 802 8.36 -24.03 24.00
N ALA A 803 7.96 -25.31 23.93
CA ALA A 803 7.53 -26.03 25.11
C ALA A 803 8.73 -26.24 26.05
N HIS A 804 8.68 -25.58 27.21
CA HIS A 804 9.60 -25.82 28.30
C HIS A 804 9.36 -27.24 28.85
N GLY A 805 10.41 -28.06 28.87
CA GLY A 805 10.39 -29.46 29.34
C GLY A 805 10.51 -29.61 30.85
#